data_AF-A0A6I6QX73-F1
#
_entry.id   AF-A0A6I6QX73-F1
#
_cell.length_a   1.000
_cell.length_b   1.000
_cell.length_c   1.000
_cell.angle_alpha   90.00
_cell.angle_beta   90.00
_cell.angle_gamma   90.00
#
_symmetry.space_group_name_H-M   'P 1'
#
loop_
_entity.id
_entity.type
_entity.pdbx_description
1 polymer ?
#
loop_
_entity_poly.entity_id
_entity_poly.type
_entity_poly.pdbx_seq_one_letter_code
_entity_poly.pdbx_strand_id
1 'polypeptide(L)'
;MRRVHESEAKPKGNFAKRIVAAVAAVAMLGGMGYATTSAALADDVNATVEQQNGINIGLHDYDRNSINNNHALHFMSGGNEAGYNRYVQDGRGAYAGIVKPLLTNDYPTMADGNESLNYLFGGASDKAVTNYTPDGGLLTSDGQGNYSFDAASKYAKYNHNSNRFELTNQTQSGNRDPLFTPFGNDSDDNRYSFGMNLRADFYMPKDGKVNNQNMVFDFTGDDDVWVFIDDVLVLDLGGIHQALGGSIDFAADKIKYDKVQSHGDTPAATITEAFRKAGKKWDSKAYTTHHLSFFYLERGDGGSNCKISFNLPVKPSKAIDIEKETLGTIDANKQFQFQLFVDGSKDPYQGEYSVYNAHTNQVVNPDASTENNGVIKLAGGQFARVQADNFTDDTKYTVRELNSSDYTVSANGSPMTQQGSDNNAYAETGSFTVGKTSHVTIVNSNVKPSNNKSIVKTNGGEGDEYTLHLTASGDSTSSTVTTATPADIVLVMDKSDSMNSDNRDTNARNAAIALANKLLTAQNSALPEAQRVRMAVVTFSKSALLKQEFTTFSSKIGDAVSQKPGGGTNWEAALEQANNLRGRPGVKKHIIFLSDGNPTYRTSSYSGCYSYSFLWGNTAHPEYTTKADCETNGYSWGKNPDGSSGGVYGAGGSDEYGFNYAAALAEAKNRGDAALYVVKTAADANKMDDLASEADAVNGVEFDGTNPANLTKAFDQIYSSITSSAKIKVFSITDTLSQWVDPVDFAGVADGADITQYVTVKNGNKVLTNEYTATYGVDQSGNRTVTVTFNGTDGIVAEKADSIDVSFKVKPSDAAYATYAGNQQYQNAGEPNTGTASAGQQGFYSNVDARLNYCVLTEVNRTTSCAPTEVEYPHPVVQVKLGKIKIVKQWSDGASKHDDGSVTVQLQRKKSGDSNAQLEDVGGVITLNKGNGWQTTVDNLVPGYTYSVAEISGDDRYDVSYTGNNVDLTKQMVWSSNADAGTLNATITNTLKTVALENAISVKKDLAGREWKTSDTFDFTLAAKGNAPLPDKCEADQPCTVKVNSDSGSHTASFGNITYNAGDASYTYYVTEVKGSIASLHYSQAKYEVVVTVAKDSNGEWKASVKSVTKVLDDNGAAVPESQSAATEPVTFTNRYVAVSALPLTGGATGRQWLLVGGVIGGLAVLLIGAAEIWNNKKRLV
;
A
#
# COMPACT_ATOMS: atom_id res chain seq x y z
N MET A 1 -57.11 63.47 37.36
CA MET A 1 -57.27 64.44 38.48
C MET A 1 -56.11 64.24 39.45
N ARG A 2 -55.64 65.32 40.11
CA ARG A 2 -54.84 65.42 41.35
C ARG A 2 -53.99 64.19 41.81
N ARG A 3 -52.71 64.31 42.18
CA ARG A 3 -51.74 65.43 42.16
C ARG A 3 -50.34 64.82 42.52
N VAL A 4 -49.25 65.20 41.84
CA VAL A 4 -48.08 65.95 42.41
C VAL A 4 -47.15 65.11 43.33
N HIS A 5 -45.80 65.07 43.20
CA HIS A 5 -44.81 65.92 42.49
C HIS A 5 -43.64 65.03 41.96
N GLU A 6 -43.06 65.28 40.77
CA GLU A 6 -41.81 66.05 40.47
C GLU A 6 -40.50 65.43 41.01
N SER A 7 -39.34 65.51 40.32
CA SER A 7 -39.02 65.90 38.93
C SER A 7 -37.58 65.45 38.56
N GLU A 8 -37.26 65.56 37.28
CA GLU A 8 -35.97 65.35 36.58
C GLU A 8 -34.72 65.95 37.29
N ALA A 9 -33.46 65.54 37.03
CA ALA A 9 -32.90 65.31 35.69
C ALA A 9 -31.67 64.38 35.55
N LYS A 10 -31.53 63.84 34.33
CA LYS A 10 -30.32 63.29 33.66
C LYS A 10 -29.39 64.45 33.20
N PRO A 11 -28.13 64.27 32.72
CA PRO A 11 -27.61 63.16 31.87
C PRO A 11 -26.11 62.78 32.16
N LYS A 12 -25.32 62.00 31.39
CA LYS A 12 -25.35 61.31 30.08
C LYS A 12 -24.83 59.86 30.30
N GLY A 13 -25.29 58.81 29.60
CA GLY A 13 -24.77 58.32 28.30
C GLY A 13 -23.37 57.68 28.46
N ASN A 14 -23.04 56.47 27.99
CA ASN A 14 -23.60 55.49 27.03
C ASN A 14 -22.93 54.11 27.41
N PHE A 15 -23.34 52.88 27.10
CA PHE A 15 -23.63 52.28 25.79
C PHE A 15 -23.99 50.76 25.98
N ALA A 16 -25.10 50.26 25.41
CA ALA A 16 -25.48 48.83 25.17
C ALA A 16 -25.48 47.79 26.35
N LYS A 17 -26.19 46.65 26.34
CA LYS A 17 -27.44 46.08 25.74
C LYS A 17 -27.76 44.84 26.62
N ARG A 18 -28.98 44.59 27.12
CA ARG A 18 -30.10 43.84 26.48
C ARG A 18 -29.66 42.44 25.95
N ILE A 19 -30.26 41.29 26.30
CA ILE A 19 -31.60 40.95 26.86
C ILE A 19 -31.55 39.63 27.66
N VAL A 20 -32.43 39.48 28.65
CA VAL A 20 -32.81 38.19 29.28
C VAL A 20 -34.24 37.82 28.86
N ALA A 21 -34.47 36.57 28.45
CA ALA A 21 -35.78 35.93 28.23
C ALA A 21 -35.60 34.42 28.50
N ALA A 22 -36.24 33.76 29.46
CA ALA A 22 -37.67 33.60 29.78
C ALA A 22 -38.24 32.23 29.30
N VAL A 23 -37.97 31.17 30.09
CA VAL A 23 -38.66 29.86 30.16
C VAL A 23 -38.45 29.37 31.62
N ALA A 24 -39.37 28.78 32.39
CA ALA A 24 -40.78 28.40 32.19
C ALA A 24 -41.72 29.07 33.23
N ALA A 25 -43.04 29.00 33.01
CA ALA A 25 -44.03 29.79 33.76
C ALA A 25 -44.58 29.14 35.04
N VAL A 26 -45.16 29.99 35.89
CA VAL A 26 -45.65 29.71 37.25
C VAL A 26 -46.81 28.70 37.32
N ALA A 27 -46.62 27.69 38.18
CA ALA A 27 -47.59 26.90 38.96
C ALA A 27 -48.74 26.13 38.27
N MET A 28 -48.65 24.80 38.37
CA MET A 28 -49.78 23.92 38.78
C MET A 28 -49.25 23.07 39.96
N LEU A 29 -49.49 23.44 41.22
CA LEU A 29 -50.63 23.02 42.05
C LEU A 29 -50.83 21.49 42.11
N GLY A 30 -50.33 20.81 43.16
CA GLY A 30 -50.49 19.35 43.25
C GLY A 30 -49.99 18.54 44.47
N GLY A 31 -49.59 19.13 45.61
CA GLY A 31 -49.53 18.40 46.90
C GLY A 31 -48.33 17.47 47.22
N MET A 32 -47.44 17.97 48.08
CA MET A 32 -46.64 17.28 49.14
C MET A 32 -46.17 15.82 49.00
N GLY A 33 -44.84 15.64 49.06
CA GLY A 33 -44.12 14.39 49.39
C GLY A 33 -43.49 13.71 48.17
N TYR A 34 -42.18 13.52 48.06
CA TYR A 34 -41.10 13.53 49.06
C TYR A 34 -40.07 14.64 48.81
N ALA A 35 -39.58 15.24 49.90
CA ALA A 35 -38.33 15.98 49.88
C ALA A 35 -37.20 15.07 50.37
N THR A 36 -36.42 14.53 49.43
CA THR A 36 -35.05 14.04 49.66
C THR A 36 -34.18 14.50 48.49
N THR A 37 -34.07 15.83 48.35
CA THR A 37 -32.88 16.41 47.72
C THR A 37 -31.71 16.04 48.62
N SER A 38 -30.87 15.10 48.18
CA SER A 38 -29.67 14.71 48.91
C SER A 38 -28.81 15.95 49.15
N ALA A 39 -28.56 16.28 50.42
CA ALA A 39 -27.91 17.54 50.79
C ALA A 39 -26.51 17.69 50.13
N ALA A 40 -25.83 16.56 49.92
CA ALA A 40 -24.49 16.47 49.34
C ALA A 40 -24.26 17.23 48.02
N LEU A 41 -25.27 17.40 47.17
CA LEU A 41 -25.11 18.07 45.86
C LEU A 41 -25.27 19.59 45.95
N ALA A 42 -26.12 20.07 46.86
CA ALA A 42 -26.31 21.51 47.05
C ALA A 42 -25.08 22.19 47.70
N ASP A 43 -24.26 21.41 48.41
CA ASP A 43 -22.99 21.88 48.99
C ASP A 43 -21.90 22.07 47.93
N ASP A 44 -21.90 21.31 46.83
CA ASP A 44 -20.77 21.23 45.86
C ASP A 44 -20.48 22.57 45.16
N VAL A 45 -21.48 23.44 45.00
CA VAL A 45 -21.35 24.76 44.36
C VAL A 45 -20.69 25.83 45.27
N ASN A 46 -20.65 25.61 46.59
CA ASN A 46 -19.99 26.50 47.58
C ASN A 46 -18.89 25.80 48.42
N ALA A 47 -18.69 24.50 48.21
CA ALA A 47 -17.69 23.68 48.86
C ALA A 47 -16.25 24.21 48.64
N THR A 48 -15.36 23.87 49.55
CA THR A 48 -13.91 24.08 49.34
C THR A 48 -13.33 23.05 48.38
N VAL A 49 -12.14 23.35 47.84
CA VAL A 49 -11.35 22.39 47.06
C VAL A 49 -11.16 21.08 47.84
N GLU A 50 -10.99 21.16 49.16
CA GLU A 50 -10.85 20.01 50.04
C GLU A 50 -12.16 19.20 50.16
N GLN A 51 -13.29 19.84 50.44
CA GLN A 51 -14.61 19.19 50.54
C GLN A 51 -15.00 18.47 49.24
N GLN A 52 -14.85 19.14 48.09
CA GLN A 52 -15.17 18.58 46.76
C GLN A 52 -14.36 17.31 46.41
N ASN A 53 -13.20 17.12 47.05
CA ASN A 53 -12.27 16.04 46.74
C ASN A 53 -12.04 15.04 47.88
N GLY A 54 -12.85 15.12 48.95
CA GLY A 54 -12.77 14.19 50.08
C GLY A 54 -11.55 14.38 50.99
N ILE A 55 -10.90 15.54 50.94
CA ILE A 55 -9.78 15.88 51.82
C ILE A 55 -10.36 16.40 53.15
N ASN A 56 -10.06 15.71 54.24
CA ASN A 56 -10.41 16.14 55.60
C ASN A 56 -9.19 16.81 56.27
N ILE A 57 -9.41 17.95 56.92
CA ILE A 57 -8.40 18.63 57.73
C ILE A 57 -8.89 18.71 59.18
N GLY A 58 -8.01 18.35 60.13
CA GLY A 58 -8.15 18.68 61.55
C GLY A 58 -7.11 19.73 61.94
N LEU A 59 -7.48 20.65 62.82
CA LEU A 59 -6.63 21.72 63.31
C LEU A 59 -6.77 21.83 64.83
N HIS A 60 -5.65 21.90 65.55
CA HIS A 60 -5.60 21.69 66.99
C HIS A 60 -4.77 22.80 67.65
N ASP A 61 -5.37 23.48 68.62
CA ASP A 61 -4.79 24.59 69.38
C ASP A 61 -4.44 24.10 70.79
N TYR A 62 -3.25 24.42 71.30
CA TYR A 62 -2.73 23.84 72.55
C TYR A 62 -2.40 24.89 73.61
N ASP A 63 -2.92 24.72 74.84
CA ASP A 63 -2.44 25.47 75.99
C ASP A 63 -1.03 25.01 76.37
N ARG A 64 -0.07 25.81 75.90
CA ARG A 64 1.38 25.68 76.10
C ARG A 64 1.79 25.45 77.55
N ASN A 65 1.02 25.95 78.52
CA ASN A 65 1.32 25.81 79.95
C ASN A 65 0.88 24.45 80.51
N SER A 66 -0.07 23.77 79.87
CA SER A 66 -0.69 22.56 80.39
C SER A 66 -0.53 21.31 79.53
N ILE A 67 -0.25 21.44 78.23
CA ILE A 67 -0.11 20.34 77.26
C ILE A 67 1.03 19.35 77.57
N ASN A 68 2.05 19.77 78.33
CA ASN A 68 3.17 18.90 78.73
C ASN A 68 2.85 18.00 79.95
N ASN A 69 1.71 18.19 80.62
CA ASN A 69 1.46 17.55 81.91
C ASN A 69 1.16 16.05 81.77
N ASN A 70 2.15 15.21 82.10
CA ASN A 70 2.11 13.74 82.08
C ASN A 70 2.20 13.11 80.67
N HIS A 71 2.64 13.88 79.67
CA HIS A 71 2.84 13.42 78.29
C HIS A 71 4.33 13.28 77.93
N ALA A 72 4.66 12.39 77.01
CA ALA A 72 6.04 12.11 76.60
C ALA A 72 6.61 13.15 75.61
N LEU A 73 5.76 13.65 74.71
CA LEU A 73 6.11 14.77 73.83
C LEU A 73 5.92 16.10 74.56
N HIS A 74 7.02 16.81 74.79
CA HIS A 74 6.98 18.16 75.34
C HIS A 74 6.99 19.20 74.23
N PHE A 75 6.14 20.20 74.38
CA PHE A 75 6.15 21.49 73.71
C PHE A 75 7.10 22.44 74.42
N MET A 76 7.64 23.41 73.67
CA MET A 76 8.67 24.36 74.08
C MET A 76 10.00 23.64 74.39
N SER A 77 10.97 23.66 73.46
CA SER A 77 12.28 23.00 73.64
C SER A 77 13.10 23.64 74.77
N GLY A 78 12.87 23.22 76.01
CA GLY A 78 13.60 23.68 77.19
C GLY A 78 15.10 23.44 77.07
N GLY A 79 15.92 24.37 77.57
CA GLY A 79 17.39 24.29 77.47
C GLY A 79 18.04 23.07 78.15
N ASN A 80 17.27 22.28 78.92
CA ASN A 80 17.67 21.06 79.60
C ASN A 80 17.00 19.78 79.03
N GLU A 81 16.20 19.89 77.96
CA GLU A 81 15.52 18.75 77.34
C GLU A 81 16.49 17.74 76.71
N ALA A 82 16.06 16.47 76.65
CA ALA A 82 16.84 15.35 76.14
C ALA A 82 16.06 14.53 75.11
N GLY A 83 16.78 13.74 74.30
CA GLY A 83 16.16 12.93 73.25
C GLY A 83 15.45 13.79 72.20
N TYR A 84 14.24 13.37 71.82
CA TYR A 84 13.40 13.97 70.78
C TYR A 84 12.67 15.27 71.20
N ASN A 85 12.75 15.68 72.47
CA ASN A 85 12.21 16.95 72.98
C ASN A 85 13.24 18.11 72.91
N ARG A 86 14.43 17.85 72.36
CA ARG A 86 15.50 18.84 72.21
C ARG A 86 15.65 19.28 70.76
N TYR A 87 15.77 20.59 70.54
CA TYR A 87 16.12 21.14 69.23
C TYR A 87 17.38 20.52 68.59
N VAL A 88 17.20 20.05 67.37
CA VAL A 88 18.21 19.41 66.54
C VAL A 88 18.96 20.50 65.73
N GLN A 89 20.15 20.83 66.21
CA GLN A 89 21.06 21.89 65.72
C GLN A 89 21.04 22.16 64.20
N ASP A 90 21.10 23.45 63.83
CA ASP A 90 21.15 23.97 62.46
C ASP A 90 21.99 23.11 61.49
N GLY A 91 21.39 22.72 60.37
CA GLY A 91 22.05 21.96 59.30
C GLY A 91 22.07 20.44 59.46
N ARG A 92 21.56 19.90 60.58
CA ARG A 92 21.26 18.48 60.77
C ARG A 92 19.87 18.12 60.18
N GLY A 93 19.65 16.84 59.89
CA GLY A 93 18.31 16.31 59.59
C GLY A 93 17.53 15.92 60.85
N ALA A 94 16.30 15.45 60.66
CA ALA A 94 15.31 15.20 61.70
C ALA A 94 15.71 14.12 62.74
N TYR A 95 14.87 13.96 63.75
CA TYR A 95 14.91 12.90 64.77
C TYR A 95 13.89 11.82 64.41
N ALA A 96 14.29 10.86 63.58
CA ALA A 96 13.40 9.77 63.16
C ALA A 96 13.13 8.75 64.30
N GLY A 97 12.05 7.99 64.18
CA GLY A 97 11.72 6.89 65.09
C GLY A 97 11.07 7.31 66.41
N ILE A 98 10.46 8.50 66.47
CA ILE A 98 9.65 8.96 67.63
C ILE A 98 8.37 8.13 67.75
N VAL A 99 7.74 7.81 66.62
CA VAL A 99 6.47 7.08 66.53
C VAL A 99 6.67 5.68 65.94
N LYS A 100 5.70 4.78 66.20
CA LYS A 100 5.70 3.42 65.64
C LYS A 100 5.56 3.43 64.11
N PRO A 101 6.07 2.41 63.41
CA PRO A 101 5.86 2.22 61.97
C PRO A 101 4.41 2.00 61.53
N LEU A 102 3.47 1.83 62.48
CA LEU A 102 2.05 1.59 62.25
C LEU A 102 1.19 2.52 63.13
N LEU A 103 0.11 3.07 62.56
CA LEU A 103 -0.94 3.74 63.32
C LEU A 103 -1.61 2.76 64.30
N THR A 104 -2.17 3.29 65.38
CA THR A 104 -3.03 2.56 66.32
C THR A 104 -4.34 3.33 66.46
N ASN A 105 -5.47 2.72 66.04
CA ASN A 105 -6.77 3.37 65.95
C ASN A 105 -6.71 4.71 65.20
N ASP A 106 -6.11 4.70 64.00
CA ASP A 106 -5.96 5.86 63.09
C ASP A 106 -5.06 7.01 63.58
N TYR A 107 -4.34 6.86 64.70
CA TYR A 107 -3.43 7.89 65.24
C TYR A 107 -1.99 7.39 65.46
N PRO A 108 -0.98 8.28 65.39
CA PRO A 108 0.38 7.95 65.75
C PRO A 108 0.48 7.53 67.22
N THR A 109 1.52 6.75 67.55
CA THR A 109 1.75 6.22 68.90
C THR A 109 3.26 6.16 69.11
N MET A 110 3.72 6.54 70.30
CA MET A 110 5.16 6.60 70.63
C MET A 110 5.83 5.25 70.40
N ALA A 111 7.07 5.28 69.88
CA ALA A 111 7.81 4.08 69.47
C ALA A 111 8.14 3.14 70.64
N ASP A 112 8.29 3.68 71.86
CA ASP A 112 8.43 2.91 73.09
C ASP A 112 7.13 2.18 73.53
N GLY A 113 6.01 2.55 72.91
CA GLY A 113 4.69 1.99 73.14
C GLY A 113 3.93 2.52 74.36
N ASN A 114 4.46 3.54 75.05
CA ASN A 114 3.89 4.02 76.31
C ASN A 114 2.67 4.94 76.14
N GLU A 115 2.54 5.62 74.99
CA GLU A 115 1.52 6.67 74.79
C GLU A 115 1.02 6.74 73.33
N SER A 116 -0.29 6.95 73.16
CA SER A 116 -0.90 7.28 71.86
C SER A 116 -1.00 8.80 71.71
N LEU A 117 -0.70 9.32 70.52
CA LEU A 117 -0.76 10.76 70.24
C LEU A 117 -2.16 11.23 69.80
N ASN A 118 -3.19 10.40 69.99
CA ASN A 118 -4.56 10.72 69.62
C ASN A 118 -5.13 11.93 70.39
N TYR A 119 -4.60 12.25 71.58
CA TYR A 119 -4.99 13.44 72.33
C TYR A 119 -4.59 14.75 71.63
N LEU A 120 -3.47 14.76 70.88
CA LEU A 120 -3.01 15.92 70.11
C LEU A 120 -3.86 16.19 68.86
N PHE A 121 -4.43 15.14 68.27
CA PHE A 121 -5.13 15.20 66.97
C PHE A 121 -6.63 14.87 67.09
N GLY A 122 -7.24 15.18 68.24
CA GLY A 122 -8.71 15.10 68.45
C GLY A 122 -9.32 13.70 68.60
N GLY A 123 -8.52 12.63 68.64
CA GLY A 123 -8.97 11.26 68.89
C GLY A 123 -9.18 10.89 70.36
N ALA A 124 -8.67 11.71 71.29
CA ALA A 124 -9.01 11.67 72.70
C ALA A 124 -9.22 13.09 73.23
N SER A 125 -10.10 13.25 74.23
CA SER A 125 -10.32 14.54 74.87
C SER A 125 -9.23 14.82 75.90
N ASP A 126 -8.48 15.89 75.69
CA ASP A 126 -7.67 16.54 76.71
C ASP A 126 -8.22 17.95 77.02
N LYS A 127 -7.83 18.53 78.16
CA LYS A 127 -8.21 19.90 78.56
C LYS A 127 -7.27 20.97 78.02
N ALA A 128 -6.05 20.59 77.67
CA ALA A 128 -5.05 21.45 77.08
C ALA A 128 -5.21 21.60 75.55
N VAL A 129 -6.15 20.87 74.93
CA VAL A 129 -6.33 20.80 73.47
C VAL A 129 -7.71 21.31 73.06
N THR A 130 -7.75 22.35 72.22
CA THR A 130 -8.98 22.78 71.54
C THR A 130 -8.96 22.28 70.10
N ASN A 131 -9.92 21.42 69.76
CA ASN A 131 -9.99 20.75 68.47
C ASN A 131 -10.96 21.48 67.53
N TYR A 132 -10.53 21.71 66.29
CA TYR A 132 -11.33 22.27 65.20
C TYR A 132 -11.32 21.32 64.00
N THR A 133 -12.41 21.29 63.25
CA THR A 133 -12.50 20.59 61.95
C THR A 133 -12.81 21.63 60.89
N PRO A 134 -11.79 22.24 60.25
CA PRO A 134 -12.02 23.22 59.21
C PRO A 134 -12.77 22.61 58.01
N ASP A 135 -13.73 23.35 57.48
CA ASP A 135 -14.43 23.06 56.21
C ASP A 135 -13.51 23.23 54.97
N GLY A 136 -12.20 23.42 55.17
CA GLY A 136 -11.16 23.58 54.14
C GLY A 136 -10.73 25.04 53.89
N GLY A 137 -10.23 25.32 52.68
CA GLY A 137 -9.74 26.63 52.24
C GLY A 137 -8.24 26.86 52.46
N LEU A 138 -7.48 25.85 52.87
CA LEU A 138 -6.03 25.91 53.03
C LEU A 138 -5.33 25.63 51.68
N LEU A 139 -5.80 24.61 50.98
CA LEU A 139 -5.22 24.15 49.71
C LEU A 139 -5.78 24.92 48.53
N THR A 140 -4.91 25.23 47.58
CA THR A 140 -5.27 25.74 46.26
C THR A 140 -5.04 24.65 45.22
N SER A 141 -5.96 24.51 44.27
CA SER A 141 -5.75 23.68 43.08
C SER A 141 -5.26 24.52 41.90
N ASP A 142 -4.34 23.97 41.11
CA ASP A 142 -3.91 24.56 39.84
C ASP A 142 -4.88 24.31 38.68
N GLY A 143 -5.84 23.40 38.84
CA GLY A 143 -6.74 22.94 37.78
C GLY A 143 -6.09 21.95 36.81
N GLN A 144 -4.98 21.30 37.20
CA GLN A 144 -4.32 20.19 36.52
C GLN A 144 -4.18 18.95 37.44
N GLY A 145 -4.91 18.95 38.56
CA GLY A 145 -4.91 17.85 39.54
C GLY A 145 -3.86 17.96 40.64
N ASN A 146 -3.16 19.08 40.78
CA ASN A 146 -2.23 19.34 41.87
C ASN A 146 -2.91 20.21 42.95
N TYR A 147 -2.66 19.89 44.22
CA TYR A 147 -3.12 20.63 45.39
C TYR A 147 -1.90 21.19 46.10
N SER A 148 -1.92 22.46 46.47
CA SER A 148 -0.76 23.09 47.14
C SER A 148 -1.12 24.22 48.09
N PHE A 149 -0.30 24.35 49.13
CA PHE A 149 -0.20 25.51 50.01
C PHE A 149 1.28 25.80 50.29
N ASP A 150 1.67 27.08 50.36
CA ASP A 150 3.03 27.53 50.63
C ASP A 150 2.99 28.79 51.51
N ALA A 151 3.36 28.64 52.78
CA ALA A 151 3.35 29.71 53.78
C ALA A 151 4.27 30.91 53.43
N ALA A 152 5.29 30.71 52.59
CA ALA A 152 6.16 31.78 52.10
C ALA A 152 5.47 32.64 51.02
N SER A 153 4.42 32.13 50.38
CA SER A 153 3.63 32.84 49.35
C SER A 153 2.26 33.30 49.84
N LYS A 154 1.64 32.55 50.77
CA LYS A 154 0.29 32.79 51.27
C LYS A 154 0.24 32.73 52.80
N TYR A 155 -0.30 33.77 53.42
CA TYR A 155 -0.66 33.73 54.83
C TYR A 155 -2.03 33.07 54.99
N ALA A 156 -2.10 31.99 55.76
CA ALA A 156 -3.33 31.26 56.07
C ALA A 156 -3.75 31.52 57.52
N LYS A 157 -5.00 31.94 57.72
CA LYS A 157 -5.60 32.12 59.04
C LYS A 157 -6.91 31.34 59.14
N TYR A 158 -7.12 30.62 60.23
CA TYR A 158 -8.40 29.99 60.54
C TYR A 158 -9.42 31.05 61.01
N ASN A 159 -10.62 31.05 60.42
CA ASN A 159 -11.71 31.94 60.82
C ASN A 159 -12.83 31.14 61.51
N HIS A 160 -12.92 31.29 62.83
CA HIS A 160 -13.92 30.64 63.69
C HIS A 160 -15.40 30.96 63.35
N ASN A 161 -15.69 31.96 62.52
CA ASN A 161 -17.06 32.29 62.10
C ASN A 161 -17.48 31.53 60.83
N SER A 162 -16.54 31.23 59.94
CA SER A 162 -16.77 30.55 58.66
C SER A 162 -16.27 29.10 58.66
N ASN A 163 -15.63 28.67 59.75
CA ASN A 163 -14.94 27.38 59.92
C ASN A 163 -13.92 27.07 58.81
N ARG A 164 -13.42 28.08 58.09
CA ARG A 164 -12.54 27.91 56.93
C ARG A 164 -11.22 28.65 57.14
N PHE A 165 -10.20 28.23 56.41
CA PHE A 165 -9.00 29.04 56.25
C PHE A 165 -9.25 30.20 55.28
N GLU A 166 -8.72 31.37 55.63
CA GLU A 166 -8.67 32.55 54.77
C GLU A 166 -7.23 32.75 54.30
N LEU A 167 -7.03 32.67 52.98
CA LEU A 167 -5.73 32.87 52.34
C LEU A 167 -5.56 34.31 51.87
N THR A 168 -4.48 34.95 52.30
CA THR A 168 -4.05 36.27 51.84
C THR A 168 -2.62 36.20 51.31
N ASN A 169 -2.16 37.21 50.56
CA ASN A 169 -0.77 37.23 50.09
C ASN A 169 0.17 37.42 51.29
N GLN A 170 1.20 36.58 51.39
CA GLN A 170 2.22 36.73 52.42
C GLN A 170 2.98 38.05 52.21
N THR A 171 3.09 38.86 53.28
CA THR A 171 3.82 40.14 53.26
C THR A 171 5.01 40.16 54.22
N GLN A 172 5.12 39.14 55.09
CA GLN A 172 6.25 38.94 55.97
C GLN A 172 7.35 38.16 55.24
N SER A 173 8.62 38.49 55.49
CA SER A 173 9.76 37.74 54.96
C SER A 173 10.86 37.66 56.02
N GLY A 174 11.17 36.44 56.44
CA GLY A 174 12.15 36.17 57.47
C GLY A 174 12.56 34.70 57.43
N ASN A 175 13.84 34.43 57.65
CA ASN A 175 14.39 33.06 57.64
C ASN A 175 14.32 32.39 59.03
N ARG A 176 13.54 32.98 59.95
CA ARG A 176 13.37 32.62 61.37
C ARG A 176 12.05 33.06 62.00
N ASP A 177 11.26 33.92 61.35
CA ASP A 177 9.94 34.29 61.84
C ASP A 177 8.91 33.26 61.36
N PRO A 178 7.94 32.83 62.18
CA PRO A 178 6.95 31.82 61.79
C PRO A 178 5.98 32.37 60.74
N LEU A 179 5.95 31.70 59.58
CA LEU A 179 5.16 32.09 58.41
C LEU A 179 3.79 31.38 58.38
N PHE A 180 3.68 30.19 58.98
CA PHE A 180 2.41 29.46 59.12
C PHE A 180 1.89 29.58 60.56
N THR A 181 0.92 30.47 60.77
CA THR A 181 0.42 30.81 62.11
C THR A 181 -1.12 30.86 62.12
N PRO A 182 -1.78 29.68 62.10
CA PRO A 182 -3.19 29.56 61.74
C PRO A 182 -4.14 30.25 62.73
N PHE A 183 -3.78 30.37 64.01
CA PHE A 183 -4.60 31.03 65.03
C PHE A 183 -4.29 32.53 65.17
N GLY A 184 -3.07 32.96 64.88
CA GLY A 184 -2.68 34.37 64.83
C GLY A 184 -1.18 34.57 65.03
N ASN A 185 -0.69 35.80 64.88
CA ASN A 185 0.74 36.11 65.04
C ASN A 185 1.02 37.28 66.00
N ASP A 186 0.03 37.68 66.80
CA ASP A 186 0.05 38.82 67.71
C ASP A 186 0.59 38.49 69.12
N SER A 187 0.48 37.25 69.56
CA SER A 187 1.07 36.71 70.79
C SER A 187 1.87 35.43 70.51
N ASP A 188 2.74 35.02 71.43
CA ASP A 188 3.45 33.72 71.29
C ASP A 188 2.49 32.53 71.45
N ASP A 189 1.37 32.71 72.15
CA ASP A 189 0.37 31.66 72.37
C ASP A 189 -0.44 31.35 71.10
N ASN A 190 -0.76 32.34 70.27
CA ASN A 190 -1.47 32.12 69.00
C ASN A 190 -0.52 31.70 67.85
N ARG A 191 0.79 31.92 68.03
CA ARG A 191 1.84 31.85 67.00
C ARG A 191 2.52 30.48 66.90
N TYR A 192 2.57 29.72 67.99
CA TYR A 192 3.26 28.44 68.09
C TYR A 192 2.36 27.40 68.75
N SER A 193 2.84 26.15 68.86
CA SER A 193 2.14 25.09 69.63
C SER A 193 0.75 24.78 69.08
N PHE A 194 0.72 24.32 67.83
CA PHE A 194 -0.49 23.81 67.18
C PHE A 194 -0.21 22.50 66.45
N GLY A 195 -1.27 21.75 66.17
CA GLY A 195 -1.24 20.55 65.35
C GLY A 195 -2.17 20.67 64.15
N MET A 196 -1.82 20.00 63.07
CA MET A 196 -2.67 19.81 61.90
C MET A 196 -2.61 18.36 61.46
N ASN A 197 -3.75 17.76 61.15
CA ASN A 197 -3.81 16.50 60.42
C ASN A 197 -4.57 16.67 59.11
N LEU A 198 -4.17 15.90 58.10
CA LEU A 198 -4.86 15.83 56.81
C LEU A 198 -5.08 14.36 56.47
N ARG A 199 -6.30 14.01 56.05
CA ARG A 199 -6.66 12.65 55.60
C ARG A 199 -7.32 12.71 54.24
N ALA A 200 -6.99 11.78 53.36
CA ALA A 200 -7.62 11.66 52.05
C ALA A 200 -7.48 10.24 51.50
N ASP A 201 -8.54 9.74 50.85
CA ASP A 201 -8.47 8.52 50.05
C ASP A 201 -8.04 8.89 48.62
N PHE A 202 -7.09 8.14 48.06
CA PHE A 202 -6.66 8.27 46.68
C PHE A 202 -6.56 6.89 46.03
N TYR A 203 -6.70 6.78 44.71
CA TYR A 203 -6.38 5.53 44.02
C TYR A 203 -4.93 5.56 43.51
N MET A 204 -4.31 4.39 43.38
CA MET A 204 -3.05 4.24 42.66
C MET A 204 -3.33 4.38 41.16
N PRO A 205 -2.97 5.50 40.50
CA PRO A 205 -3.06 5.55 39.05
C PRO A 205 -2.02 4.58 38.45
N LYS A 206 -2.19 4.18 37.20
CA LYS A 206 -1.26 3.23 36.60
C LYS A 206 0.16 3.80 36.51
N ASP A 207 1.15 2.95 36.74
CA ASP A 207 2.57 3.28 36.91
C ASP A 207 2.84 4.31 38.03
N GLY A 208 1.86 4.58 38.91
CA GLY A 208 1.94 5.66 39.90
C GLY A 208 1.97 7.05 39.28
N LYS A 209 1.29 7.30 38.14
CA LYS A 209 1.35 8.58 37.41
C LYS A 209 0.00 9.26 37.20
N VAL A 210 -0.09 10.54 37.54
CA VAL A 210 -1.22 11.42 37.20
C VAL A 210 -0.78 12.37 36.09
N ASN A 211 -1.61 12.52 35.04
CA ASN A 211 -1.30 13.38 33.88
C ASN A 211 0.09 13.12 33.26
N ASN A 212 0.48 11.83 33.21
CA ASN A 212 1.79 11.33 32.74
C ASN A 212 3.01 11.80 33.57
N GLN A 213 2.80 12.56 34.65
CA GLN A 213 3.81 12.93 35.64
C GLN A 213 3.81 11.92 36.80
N ASN A 214 4.92 11.79 37.52
CA ASN A 214 4.94 10.95 38.72
C ASN A 214 3.92 11.49 39.73
N MET A 215 3.16 10.59 40.34
CA MET A 215 2.35 10.89 41.51
C MET A 215 3.30 11.10 42.68
N VAL A 216 3.25 12.29 43.28
CA VAL A 216 4.18 12.76 44.30
C VAL A 216 3.41 13.44 45.43
N PHE A 217 3.82 13.14 46.66
CA PHE A 217 3.55 13.96 47.83
C PHE A 217 4.85 14.66 48.23
N ASP A 218 4.81 15.97 48.44
CA ASP A 218 5.96 16.82 48.79
C ASP A 218 5.59 17.71 50.00
N PHE A 219 6.45 17.73 51.00
CA PHE A 219 6.29 18.56 52.19
C PHE A 219 7.61 19.24 52.57
N THR A 220 7.52 20.47 53.07
CA THR A 220 8.61 21.16 53.77
C THR A 220 8.05 21.94 54.95
N GLY A 221 8.61 21.73 56.14
CA GLY A 221 8.20 22.43 57.36
C GLY A 221 9.06 22.14 58.58
N ASP A 222 8.87 22.94 59.63
CA ASP A 222 9.57 22.81 60.91
C ASP A 222 8.95 21.69 61.77
N ASP A 223 9.68 21.28 62.80
CA ASP A 223 9.27 20.29 63.80
C ASP A 223 8.65 18.98 63.23
N ASP A 224 7.75 18.32 63.96
CA ASP A 224 7.41 16.93 63.69
C ASP A 224 6.42 16.76 62.54
N VAL A 225 6.79 15.97 61.53
CA VAL A 225 5.92 15.55 60.43
C VAL A 225 5.95 14.04 60.25
N TRP A 226 4.77 13.42 60.21
CA TRP A 226 4.61 11.99 59.95
C TRP A 226 3.56 11.75 58.87
N VAL A 227 3.96 11.06 57.80
CA VAL A 227 3.06 10.72 56.69
C VAL A 227 2.89 9.21 56.62
N PHE A 228 1.64 8.77 56.78
CA PHE A 228 1.24 7.38 56.72
C PHE A 228 0.47 7.08 55.43
N ILE A 229 0.78 5.94 54.81
CA ILE A 229 0.04 5.36 53.69
C ILE A 229 -0.43 3.97 54.13
N ASP A 230 -1.73 3.69 54.09
CA ASP A 230 -2.34 2.43 54.55
C ASP A 230 -1.85 2.02 55.96
N ASP A 231 -1.93 2.98 56.89
CA ASP A 231 -1.41 2.94 58.28
C ASP A 231 0.11 2.80 58.45
N VAL A 232 0.91 2.68 57.37
CA VAL A 232 2.37 2.53 57.44
C VAL A 232 3.04 3.89 57.40
N LEU A 233 3.97 4.14 58.33
CA LEU A 233 4.82 5.35 58.30
C LEU A 233 5.76 5.31 57.08
N VAL A 234 5.53 6.18 56.10
CA VAL A 234 6.32 6.27 54.87
C VAL A 234 7.32 7.44 54.91
N LEU A 235 6.93 8.61 55.42
CA LEU A 235 7.82 9.76 55.60
C LEU A 235 7.85 10.16 57.07
N ASP A 236 9.06 10.24 57.65
CA ASP A 236 9.31 10.60 59.04
C ASP A 236 10.32 11.76 59.10
N LEU A 237 9.80 12.96 59.40
CA LEU A 237 10.55 14.16 59.72
C LEU A 237 10.24 14.55 61.19
N GLY A 238 10.26 13.60 62.12
CA GLY A 238 9.99 13.88 63.53
C GLY A 238 11.08 14.71 64.24
N GLY A 239 10.72 15.34 65.36
CA GLY A 239 11.63 16.05 66.27
C GLY A 239 11.73 17.55 66.01
N ILE A 240 12.16 18.29 67.03
CA ILE A 240 12.18 19.75 66.99
C ILE A 240 13.34 20.26 66.12
N HIS A 241 13.07 20.94 65.00
CA HIS A 241 14.08 21.37 64.01
C HIS A 241 13.59 22.48 63.07
N GLN A 242 14.52 23.16 62.39
CA GLN A 242 14.19 24.10 61.30
C GLN A 242 13.52 23.38 60.12
N ALA A 243 12.87 24.12 59.23
CA ALA A 243 12.24 23.62 58.01
C ALA A 243 13.07 22.55 57.26
N LEU A 244 12.55 21.32 57.22
CA LEU A 244 13.11 20.18 56.48
C LEU A 244 12.14 19.70 55.40
N GLY A 245 12.69 19.40 54.22
CA GLY A 245 11.94 18.86 53.08
C GLY A 245 11.97 17.34 53.00
N GLY A 246 10.85 16.76 52.57
CA GLY A 246 10.72 15.34 52.26
C GLY A 246 9.65 15.07 51.20
N SER A 247 9.89 14.10 50.33
CA SER A 247 8.93 13.73 49.27
C SER A 247 8.81 12.22 49.06
N ILE A 248 7.61 11.80 48.69
CA ILE A 248 7.23 10.41 48.35
C ILE A 248 6.87 10.40 46.86
N ASP A 249 7.63 9.67 46.06
CA ASP A 249 7.38 9.42 44.63
C ASP A 249 6.86 8.00 44.45
N PHE A 250 5.56 7.88 44.18
CA PHE A 250 4.85 6.60 44.12
C PHE A 250 5.17 5.82 42.83
N ALA A 251 5.50 6.51 41.73
CA ALA A 251 5.93 5.88 40.48
C ALA A 251 7.34 5.29 40.57
N ALA A 252 8.25 6.00 41.25
CA ALA A 252 9.65 5.60 41.39
C ALA A 252 9.92 4.66 42.59
N ASP A 253 8.89 4.34 43.40
CA ASP A 253 9.01 3.69 44.71
C ASP A 253 10.11 4.36 45.55
N LYS A 254 10.07 5.69 45.69
CA LYS A 254 11.19 6.45 46.26
C LYS A 254 10.75 7.48 47.28
N ILE A 255 11.41 7.46 48.43
CA ILE A 255 11.30 8.49 49.46
C ILE A 255 12.59 9.31 49.44
N LYS A 256 12.47 10.64 49.51
CA LYS A 256 13.61 11.57 49.59
C LYS A 256 13.51 12.40 50.86
N TYR A 257 14.68 12.73 51.39
CA TYR A 257 14.88 13.61 52.54
C TYR A 257 15.95 14.63 52.15
N ASP A 258 15.72 15.91 52.43
CA ASP A 258 16.68 16.98 52.08
C ASP A 258 17.96 16.95 52.93
N LYS A 259 17.90 16.27 54.07
CA LYS A 259 19.01 16.02 54.99
C LYS A 259 19.04 14.56 55.41
N VAL A 260 20.23 14.08 55.78
CA VAL A 260 20.36 12.80 56.48
C VAL A 260 19.89 13.01 57.91
N GLN A 261 18.95 12.17 58.36
CA GLN A 261 18.42 12.24 59.72
C GLN A 261 19.54 12.07 60.74
N SER A 262 19.46 12.82 61.84
CA SER A 262 20.57 12.99 62.78
C SER A 262 20.49 12.05 63.98
N HIS A 263 19.32 11.48 64.23
CA HIS A 263 19.02 10.55 65.31
C HIS A 263 17.95 9.54 64.84
N GLY A 264 17.88 8.41 65.53
CA GLY A 264 17.00 7.28 65.16
C GLY A 264 17.63 6.31 64.17
N ASP A 265 16.86 5.29 63.79
CA ASP A 265 17.22 4.41 62.68
C ASP A 265 17.13 5.14 61.34
N THR A 266 17.97 4.77 60.37
CA THR A 266 17.89 5.32 59.01
C THR A 266 16.49 5.09 58.44
N PRO A 267 15.74 6.13 58.02
CA PRO A 267 14.41 5.96 57.44
C PRO A 267 14.40 5.09 56.19
N ALA A 268 13.21 4.65 55.77
CA ALA A 268 13.06 3.96 54.50
C ALA A 268 13.38 4.89 53.32
N ALA A 269 14.11 4.38 52.32
CA ALA A 269 14.40 5.10 51.07
C ALA A 269 13.40 4.79 49.95
N THR A 270 12.53 3.78 50.16
CA THR A 270 11.47 3.34 49.24
C THR A 270 10.21 3.01 50.03
N ILE A 271 9.04 3.10 49.40
CA ILE A 271 7.74 2.78 50.02
C ILE A 271 7.71 1.27 50.34
N THR A 272 8.21 0.44 49.43
CA THR A 272 8.37 -1.01 49.66
C THR A 272 9.18 -1.32 50.92
N GLU A 273 10.26 -0.56 51.19
CA GLU A 273 11.08 -0.74 52.40
C GLU A 273 10.35 -0.27 53.67
N ALA A 274 9.57 0.81 53.60
CA ALA A 274 8.73 1.27 54.72
C ALA A 274 7.71 0.20 55.14
N PHE A 275 6.96 -0.33 54.17
CA PHE A 275 6.00 -1.42 54.40
C PHE A 275 6.68 -2.67 54.95
N ARG A 276 7.83 -3.05 54.40
CA ARG A 276 8.62 -4.21 54.88
C ARG A 276 9.07 -4.03 56.34
N LYS A 277 9.52 -2.84 56.74
CA LYS A 277 9.88 -2.53 58.13
C LYS A 277 8.67 -2.59 59.07
N ALA A 278 7.49 -2.18 58.60
CA ALA A 278 6.23 -2.28 59.33
C ALA A 278 5.60 -3.70 59.32
N GLY A 279 6.22 -4.69 58.66
CA GLY A 279 5.68 -6.05 58.54
C GLY A 279 4.48 -6.20 57.59
N LYS A 280 4.15 -5.15 56.82
CA LYS A 280 3.14 -5.18 55.74
C LYS A 280 3.82 -5.36 54.37
N LYS A 281 3.01 -5.49 53.31
CA LYS A 281 3.47 -5.46 51.91
C LYS A 281 2.78 -4.29 51.20
N TRP A 282 3.56 -3.50 50.46
CA TRP A 282 3.04 -2.44 49.59
C TRP A 282 2.28 -3.04 48.39
N ASP A 283 1.09 -2.52 48.09
CA ASP A 283 0.30 -2.91 46.91
C ASP A 283 0.32 -1.80 45.86
N SER A 284 1.38 -1.74 45.05
CA SER A 284 1.50 -0.78 43.94
C SER A 284 0.60 -1.08 42.74
N LYS A 285 -0.42 -1.93 42.89
CA LYS A 285 -1.32 -2.32 41.80
C LYS A 285 -2.20 -1.14 41.39
N ALA A 286 -2.24 -0.88 40.09
CA ALA A 286 -3.11 0.15 39.51
C ALA A 286 -4.58 -0.05 39.92
N TYR A 287 -5.22 1.07 40.24
CA TYR A 287 -6.60 1.25 40.69
C TYR A 287 -6.95 0.68 42.08
N THR A 288 -5.97 0.15 42.83
CA THR A 288 -6.13 -0.07 44.28
C THR A 288 -6.34 1.29 44.97
N THR A 289 -7.28 1.37 45.91
CA THR A 289 -7.46 2.56 46.78
C THR A 289 -6.48 2.49 47.95
N HIS A 290 -5.88 3.62 48.28
CA HIS A 290 -4.96 3.83 49.40
C HIS A 290 -5.43 4.99 50.27
N HIS A 291 -5.06 4.95 51.55
CA HIS A 291 -5.40 5.98 52.52
C HIS A 291 -4.17 6.80 52.91
N LEU A 292 -4.21 8.12 52.68
CA LEU A 292 -3.24 9.08 53.21
C LEU A 292 -3.67 9.55 54.59
N SER A 293 -2.78 9.47 55.57
CA SER A 293 -2.90 10.15 56.86
C SER A 293 -1.63 10.93 57.18
N PHE A 294 -1.72 12.25 57.13
CA PHE A 294 -0.67 13.22 57.41
C PHE A 294 -0.89 13.83 58.79
N PHE A 295 0.18 13.94 59.58
CA PHE A 295 0.20 14.59 60.89
C PHE A 295 1.40 15.55 60.95
N TYR A 296 1.17 16.76 61.45
CA TYR A 296 2.16 17.82 61.57
C TYR A 296 1.96 18.56 62.89
N LEU A 297 3.06 18.83 63.59
CA LEU A 297 3.07 19.36 64.94
C LEU A 297 4.15 20.43 65.08
N GLU A 298 3.73 21.67 65.30
CA GLU A 298 4.64 22.78 65.63
C GLU A 298 4.73 22.88 67.14
N ARG A 299 5.90 22.59 67.72
CA ARG A 299 6.07 22.48 69.19
C ARG A 299 7.39 22.98 69.76
N GLY A 300 8.29 23.49 68.92
CA GLY A 300 9.64 23.90 69.26
C GLY A 300 9.79 25.37 69.65
N ASP A 301 8.77 26.19 69.41
CA ASP A 301 8.77 27.66 69.56
C ASP A 301 9.91 28.37 68.78
N GLY A 302 10.23 27.85 67.59
CA GLY A 302 11.32 28.33 66.75
C GLY A 302 10.81 29.08 65.52
N GLY A 303 10.92 28.43 64.37
CA GLY A 303 10.19 28.84 63.17
C GLY A 303 8.75 28.33 63.22
N SER A 304 8.04 28.52 62.11
CA SER A 304 6.95 27.64 61.71
C SER A 304 6.70 27.86 60.22
N ASN A 305 6.85 26.80 59.44
CA ASN A 305 6.71 26.84 57.99
C ASN A 305 5.90 25.63 57.56
N CYS A 306 4.91 25.85 56.70
CA CYS A 306 4.18 24.77 56.06
C CYS A 306 4.16 25.02 54.56
N LYS A 307 4.82 24.13 53.82
CA LYS A 307 4.64 23.97 52.39
C LYS A 307 4.25 22.52 52.12
N ILE A 308 3.07 22.33 51.57
CA ILE A 308 2.52 21.01 51.22
C ILE A 308 2.07 21.06 49.77
N SER A 309 2.45 20.07 48.96
CA SER A 309 2.00 19.93 47.59
C SER A 309 1.85 18.46 47.22
N PHE A 310 0.75 18.11 46.55
CA PHE A 310 0.57 16.76 46.02
C PHE A 310 -0.39 16.71 44.84
N ASN A 311 -0.12 15.81 43.91
CA ASN A 311 -0.99 15.50 42.76
C ASN A 311 -1.66 14.12 42.90
N LEU A 312 -1.91 13.68 44.14
CA LEU A 312 -2.70 12.47 44.42
C LEU A 312 -4.10 12.61 43.82
N PRO A 313 -4.64 11.59 43.11
CA PRO A 313 -5.99 11.62 42.58
C PRO A 313 -6.96 11.26 43.72
N VAL A 314 -7.13 12.21 44.62
CA VAL A 314 -8.01 12.13 45.78
C VAL A 314 -9.47 12.04 45.36
N LYS A 315 -10.28 11.29 46.13
CA LYS A 315 -11.70 11.08 45.87
C LYS A 315 -12.55 11.36 47.10
N PRO A 316 -13.79 11.86 46.96
CA PRO A 316 -14.80 11.76 47.99
C PRO A 316 -15.01 10.29 48.40
N SER A 317 -15.14 10.05 49.71
CA SER A 317 -15.57 8.74 50.21
C SER A 317 -16.89 8.32 49.55
N LYS A 318 -17.04 7.01 49.30
CA LYS A 318 -18.28 6.42 48.74
C LYS A 318 -18.66 6.87 47.31
N ALA A 319 -17.73 7.42 46.52
CA ALA A 319 -17.98 7.78 45.12
C ALA A 319 -17.60 6.66 44.13
N ILE A 320 -18.30 6.58 43.00
CA ILE A 320 -17.97 5.75 41.83
C ILE A 320 -17.74 6.67 40.63
N ASP A 321 -16.55 6.61 40.06
CA ASP A 321 -16.17 7.32 38.84
C ASP A 321 -16.22 6.38 37.63
N ILE A 322 -16.96 6.76 36.59
CA ILE A 322 -17.03 6.07 35.30
C ILE A 322 -16.39 6.97 34.25
N GLU A 323 -15.18 6.65 33.80
CA GLU A 323 -14.45 7.39 32.77
C GLU A 323 -14.72 6.81 31.37
N LYS A 324 -14.73 7.67 30.35
CA LYS A 324 -14.92 7.29 28.96
C LYS A 324 -13.73 7.67 28.07
N GLU A 325 -13.03 6.67 27.54
CA GLU A 325 -12.06 6.82 26.44
C GLU A 325 -12.61 6.27 25.10
N THR A 326 -12.01 6.74 24.01
CA THR A 326 -12.39 6.37 22.63
C THR A 326 -11.16 6.20 21.74
N LEU A 327 -11.14 5.12 20.97
CA LEU A 327 -10.09 4.78 20.02
C LEU A 327 -10.67 4.59 18.62
N GLY A 328 -9.93 5.05 17.60
CA GLY A 328 -10.35 5.01 16.21
C GLY A 328 -11.10 6.28 15.77
N THR A 329 -12.29 6.10 15.21
CA THR A 329 -12.95 7.06 14.29
C THR A 329 -14.21 7.69 14.90
N ILE A 330 -14.26 7.80 16.22
CA ILE A 330 -15.47 8.18 16.94
C ILE A 330 -15.51 9.69 17.13
N ASP A 331 -16.64 10.34 16.78
CA ASP A 331 -16.84 11.78 16.96
C ASP A 331 -16.56 12.18 18.41
N ALA A 332 -15.71 13.18 18.63
CA ALA A 332 -15.36 13.66 19.96
C ALA A 332 -16.58 14.18 20.76
N ASN A 333 -17.67 14.54 20.08
CA ASN A 333 -18.94 14.96 20.69
C ASN A 333 -19.94 13.81 20.86
N LYS A 334 -19.59 12.57 20.44
CA LYS A 334 -20.44 11.38 20.61
C LYS A 334 -20.70 11.17 22.09
N GLN A 335 -21.98 11.28 22.46
CA GLN A 335 -22.45 10.88 23.78
C GLN A 335 -22.64 9.36 23.82
N PHE A 336 -21.89 8.71 24.69
CA PHE A 336 -22.05 7.32 25.06
C PHE A 336 -23.02 7.22 26.25
N GLN A 337 -23.68 6.07 26.39
CA GLN A 337 -24.75 5.88 27.35
C GLN A 337 -24.40 4.73 28.30
N PHE A 338 -24.36 5.02 29.60
CA PHE A 338 -24.00 4.06 30.63
C PHE A 338 -25.17 3.82 31.57
N GLN A 339 -25.26 2.61 32.11
CA GLN A 339 -26.08 2.26 33.26
C GLN A 339 -25.17 1.73 34.37
N LEU A 340 -25.37 2.24 35.58
CA LEU A 340 -24.70 1.76 36.79
C LEU A 340 -25.67 0.86 37.56
N PHE A 341 -25.26 -0.37 37.89
CA PHE A 341 -26.04 -1.27 38.75
C PHE A 341 -25.31 -1.44 40.07
N VAL A 342 -26.04 -1.39 41.18
CA VAL A 342 -25.48 -1.37 42.55
C VAL A 342 -26.08 -2.51 43.37
N ASP A 343 -25.24 -3.16 44.18
CA ASP A 343 -25.55 -4.26 45.11
C ASP A 343 -26.38 -5.42 44.50
N GLY A 344 -26.19 -5.67 43.20
CA GLY A 344 -26.90 -6.73 42.47
C GLY A 344 -28.35 -6.39 42.12
N SER A 345 -28.75 -5.12 42.23
CA SER A 345 -30.02 -4.63 41.69
C SER A 345 -30.14 -4.95 40.19
N LYS A 346 -31.36 -5.31 39.76
CA LYS A 346 -31.70 -5.44 38.34
C LYS A 346 -32.11 -4.11 37.71
N ASP A 347 -32.52 -3.16 38.54
CA ASP A 347 -32.86 -1.81 38.13
C ASP A 347 -31.59 -0.92 38.20
N PRO A 348 -31.30 -0.11 37.18
CA PRO A 348 -30.15 0.78 37.17
C PRO A 348 -30.32 1.90 38.19
N TYR A 349 -29.20 2.45 38.67
CA TYR A 349 -29.16 3.63 39.51
C TYR A 349 -29.94 4.79 38.86
N GLN A 350 -30.80 5.44 39.65
CA GLN A 350 -31.50 6.66 39.27
C GLN A 350 -31.20 7.72 40.32
N GLY A 351 -30.68 8.85 39.87
CA GLY A 351 -30.20 9.93 40.75
C GLY A 351 -29.31 10.91 39.98
N GLU A 352 -28.67 11.79 40.73
CA GLU A 352 -27.75 12.78 40.17
C GLU A 352 -26.31 12.24 40.10
N TYR A 353 -25.50 12.84 39.24
CA TYR A 353 -24.08 12.62 39.04
C TYR A 353 -23.42 13.91 38.55
N SER A 354 -22.11 14.01 38.70
CA SER A 354 -21.33 15.17 38.24
C SER A 354 -20.35 14.74 37.15
N VAL A 355 -20.26 15.50 36.06
CA VAL A 355 -19.36 15.22 34.93
C VAL A 355 -18.11 16.08 35.02
N TYR A 356 -16.95 15.46 34.90
CA TYR A 356 -15.63 16.08 34.94
C TYR A 356 -14.86 15.84 33.63
N ASN A 357 -13.91 16.72 33.32
CA ASN A 357 -12.88 16.47 32.32
C ASN A 357 -11.81 15.56 32.92
N ALA A 358 -11.52 14.43 32.28
CA ALA A 358 -10.61 13.43 32.84
C ALA A 358 -9.14 13.87 32.91
N HIS A 359 -8.73 14.86 32.10
CA HIS A 359 -7.34 15.35 32.07
C HIS A 359 -7.12 16.51 33.05
N THR A 360 -8.09 17.40 33.21
CA THR A 360 -7.95 18.59 34.09
C THR A 360 -8.63 18.44 35.45
N ASN A 361 -9.41 17.37 35.65
CA ASN A 361 -10.29 17.16 36.81
C ASN A 361 -11.28 18.33 37.05
N GLN A 362 -11.56 19.15 36.02
CA GLN A 362 -12.48 20.27 36.11
C GLN A 362 -13.91 19.81 35.89
N VAL A 363 -14.84 20.33 36.72
CA VAL A 363 -16.28 20.12 36.55
C VAL A 363 -16.73 20.67 35.20
N VAL A 364 -17.36 19.81 34.40
CA VAL A 364 -18.02 20.14 33.12
C VAL A 364 -19.53 20.35 33.34
N ASN A 365 -20.14 19.53 34.19
CA ASN A 365 -21.54 19.69 34.62
C ASN A 365 -21.70 19.18 36.07
N PRO A 366 -21.95 20.04 37.07
CA PRO A 366 -22.08 19.62 38.47
C PRO A 366 -23.39 18.84 38.73
N ASP A 367 -24.48 19.27 38.09
CA ASP A 367 -25.85 18.84 38.40
C ASP A 367 -26.46 18.05 37.23
N ALA A 368 -25.95 16.84 36.94
CA ALA A 368 -26.48 15.98 35.90
C ALA A 368 -27.40 14.89 36.47
N SER A 369 -28.64 14.81 36.00
CA SER A 369 -29.58 13.76 36.41
C SER A 369 -29.57 12.59 35.42
N THR A 370 -29.72 11.35 35.91
CA THR A 370 -29.93 10.19 35.04
C THR A 370 -31.24 10.32 34.26
N GLU A 371 -31.24 10.01 32.96
CA GLU A 371 -32.49 9.97 32.18
C GLU A 371 -33.36 8.76 32.58
N ASN A 372 -34.62 8.74 32.11
CA ASN A 372 -35.51 7.59 32.25
C ASN A 372 -34.77 6.28 31.91
N ASN A 373 -34.85 5.30 32.81
CA ASN A 373 -34.07 4.04 32.78
C ASN A 373 -32.58 4.17 33.19
N GLY A 374 -32.24 5.16 34.03
CA GLY A 374 -30.94 5.21 34.74
C GLY A 374 -29.73 5.47 33.83
N VAL A 375 -29.90 6.27 32.79
CA VAL A 375 -28.85 6.52 31.79
C VAL A 375 -27.97 7.70 32.18
N ILE A 376 -26.67 7.44 32.29
CA ILE A 376 -25.56 8.39 32.44
C ILE A 376 -24.99 8.68 31.05
N LYS A 377 -24.64 9.94 30.75
CA LYS A 377 -24.08 10.35 29.45
C LYS A 377 -22.70 10.97 29.58
N LEU A 378 -21.76 10.52 28.74
CA LEU A 378 -20.38 11.00 28.67
C LEU A 378 -19.89 11.08 27.22
N ALA A 379 -19.08 12.09 26.92
CA ALA A 379 -18.21 12.12 25.75
C ALA A 379 -16.84 11.48 26.05
N GLY A 380 -16.03 11.26 25.01
CA GLY A 380 -14.63 10.83 25.17
C GLY A 380 -13.80 11.88 25.93
N GLY A 381 -12.97 11.45 26.88
CA GLY A 381 -12.15 12.31 27.73
C GLY A 381 -12.89 12.91 28.93
N GLN A 382 -14.05 12.35 29.30
CA GLN A 382 -14.85 12.75 30.47
C GLN A 382 -15.02 11.57 31.44
N PHE A 383 -15.30 11.88 32.72
CA PHE A 383 -15.82 10.89 33.66
C PHE A 383 -17.05 11.41 34.41
N ALA A 384 -17.96 10.49 34.77
CA ALA A 384 -19.11 10.74 35.64
C ALA A 384 -18.78 10.26 37.05
N ARG A 385 -18.89 11.13 38.04
CA ARG A 385 -18.85 10.80 39.47
C ARG A 385 -20.27 10.60 39.97
N VAL A 386 -20.56 9.41 40.48
CA VAL A 386 -21.83 9.06 41.13
C VAL A 386 -21.59 8.88 42.62
N GLN A 387 -22.34 9.59 43.44
CA GLN A 387 -22.25 9.52 44.90
C GLN A 387 -23.66 9.48 45.51
N ALA A 388 -23.84 8.62 46.53
CA ALA A 388 -25.11 8.50 47.23
C ALA A 388 -24.90 8.08 48.70
N ASP A 389 -25.77 8.52 49.61
CA ASP A 389 -25.62 8.31 51.05
C ASP A 389 -25.51 6.82 51.44
N ASN A 390 -26.17 5.94 50.67
CA ASN A 390 -26.20 4.49 50.85
C ASN A 390 -24.99 3.75 50.25
N PHE A 391 -24.10 4.43 49.51
CA PHE A 391 -22.87 3.80 49.06
C PHE A 391 -21.89 3.66 50.24
N THR A 392 -21.13 2.58 50.23
CA THR A 392 -20.13 2.18 51.24
C THR A 392 -18.94 1.54 50.53
N ASP A 393 -17.82 1.34 51.21
CA ASP A 393 -16.66 0.67 50.60
C ASP A 393 -16.93 -0.80 50.23
N ASP A 394 -17.88 -1.45 50.91
CA ASP A 394 -18.34 -2.81 50.61
C ASP A 394 -19.38 -2.88 49.47
N THR A 395 -19.92 -1.73 49.05
CA THR A 395 -20.92 -1.66 47.97
C THR A 395 -20.35 -2.24 46.67
N LYS A 396 -21.12 -3.12 46.04
CA LYS A 396 -20.76 -3.75 44.76
C LYS A 396 -21.42 -3.04 43.60
N TYR A 397 -20.74 -3.00 42.46
CA TYR A 397 -21.33 -2.41 41.26
C TYR A 397 -20.88 -3.09 39.96
N THR A 398 -21.65 -2.89 38.90
CA THR A 398 -21.29 -3.17 37.50
C THR A 398 -21.63 -1.97 36.64
N VAL A 399 -20.86 -1.76 35.56
CA VAL A 399 -21.15 -0.73 34.55
C VAL A 399 -21.54 -1.43 33.26
N ARG A 400 -22.61 -0.92 32.63
CA ARG A 400 -23.07 -1.34 31.31
C ARG A 400 -23.01 -0.17 30.35
N GLU A 401 -22.42 -0.36 29.17
CA GLU A 401 -22.48 0.59 28.06
C GLU A 401 -23.51 0.14 27.03
N LEU A 402 -24.43 1.04 26.64
CA LEU A 402 -25.53 0.79 25.72
C LEU A 402 -25.19 1.20 24.28
N ASN A 403 -25.82 0.54 23.30
CA ASN A 403 -25.60 0.73 21.86
C ASN A 403 -24.14 0.40 21.46
N SER A 404 -23.61 -0.70 21.97
CA SER A 404 -22.20 -1.08 21.85
C SER A 404 -21.89 -1.97 20.63
N SER A 405 -22.83 -2.15 19.68
CA SER A 405 -22.67 -3.02 18.51
C SER A 405 -21.48 -2.63 17.63
N ASP A 406 -21.24 -1.33 17.51
CA ASP A 406 -20.30 -0.76 16.54
C ASP A 406 -18.84 -0.73 17.06
N TYR A 407 -18.63 -1.25 18.27
CA TYR A 407 -17.40 -1.10 19.04
C TYR A 407 -16.95 -2.42 19.65
N THR A 408 -15.63 -2.64 19.68
CA THR A 408 -15.02 -3.47 20.72
C THR A 408 -14.91 -2.64 22.00
N VAL A 409 -15.33 -3.20 23.14
CA VAL A 409 -15.44 -2.47 24.41
C VAL A 409 -14.61 -3.16 25.50
N SER A 410 -13.84 -2.39 26.26
CA SER A 410 -13.08 -2.86 27.42
C SER A 410 -13.23 -1.93 28.62
N ALA A 411 -13.03 -2.48 29.82
CA ALA A 411 -13.02 -1.77 31.09
C ALA A 411 -11.69 -2.02 31.82
N ASN A 412 -10.97 -0.97 32.20
CA ASN A 412 -9.64 -1.04 32.84
C ASN A 412 -8.67 -2.00 32.10
N GLY A 413 -8.74 -2.03 30.77
CA GLY A 413 -7.94 -2.91 29.89
C GLY A 413 -8.40 -4.37 29.78
N SER A 414 -9.52 -4.74 30.38
CA SER A 414 -10.13 -6.09 30.24
C SER A 414 -11.34 -6.05 29.30
N PRO A 415 -11.51 -6.99 28.35
CA PRO A 415 -12.69 -7.03 27.49
C PRO A 415 -14.00 -7.12 28.29
N MET A 416 -15.02 -6.36 27.87
CA MET A 416 -16.37 -6.42 28.45
C MET A 416 -17.21 -7.49 27.75
N THR A 417 -18.19 -8.05 28.46
CA THR A 417 -19.09 -9.07 27.88
C THR A 417 -20.16 -8.38 27.04
N GLN A 418 -20.11 -8.57 25.72
CA GLN A 418 -21.11 -8.04 24.78
C GLN A 418 -22.35 -8.96 24.75
N GLN A 419 -23.54 -8.37 24.79
CA GLN A 419 -24.83 -9.09 24.73
C GLN A 419 -25.81 -8.36 23.81
N GLY A 420 -26.65 -9.12 23.11
CA GLY A 420 -27.60 -8.58 22.12
C GLY A 420 -26.97 -8.28 20.75
N SER A 421 -27.74 -7.67 19.86
CA SER A 421 -27.31 -7.16 18.56
C SER A 421 -27.92 -5.79 18.28
N ASP A 422 -27.33 -5.06 17.34
CA ASP A 422 -27.84 -3.78 16.80
C ASP A 422 -28.11 -2.75 17.93
N ASN A 423 -29.18 -1.95 17.81
CA ASN A 423 -29.58 -0.94 18.80
C ASN A 423 -29.93 -1.51 20.20
N ASN A 424 -29.98 -2.84 20.38
CA ASN A 424 -30.17 -3.48 21.67
C ASN A 424 -28.88 -4.07 22.24
N ALA A 425 -27.75 -3.94 21.53
CA ALA A 425 -26.44 -4.41 21.98
C ALA A 425 -25.93 -3.58 23.16
N TYR A 426 -25.43 -4.25 24.19
CA TYR A 426 -24.73 -3.62 25.29
C TYR A 426 -23.48 -4.43 25.68
N ALA A 427 -22.51 -3.75 26.29
CA ALA A 427 -21.34 -4.36 26.89
C ALA A 427 -21.41 -4.17 28.41
N GLU A 428 -21.08 -5.19 29.20
CA GLU A 428 -21.15 -5.13 30.67
C GLU A 428 -19.84 -5.58 31.32
N THR A 429 -19.46 -4.93 32.43
CA THR A 429 -18.28 -5.27 33.23
C THR A 429 -18.54 -6.47 34.15
N GLY A 430 -17.46 -7.09 34.63
CA GLY A 430 -17.53 -7.86 35.87
C GLY A 430 -17.92 -6.98 37.07
N SER A 431 -18.26 -7.61 38.20
CA SER A 431 -18.60 -6.88 39.43
C SER A 431 -17.36 -6.34 40.14
N PHE A 432 -17.37 -5.05 40.42
CA PHE A 432 -16.40 -4.32 41.23
C PHE A 432 -16.92 -4.08 42.65
N THR A 433 -16.10 -3.46 43.50
CA THR A 433 -16.42 -3.12 44.90
C THR A 433 -15.79 -1.77 45.21
N VAL A 434 -16.57 -0.79 45.69
CA VAL A 434 -16.20 0.64 45.72
C VAL A 434 -14.86 0.90 46.43
N GLY A 435 -14.64 0.28 47.59
CA GLY A 435 -13.40 0.43 48.37
C GLY A 435 -12.15 -0.19 47.72
N LYS A 436 -12.32 -1.03 46.70
CA LYS A 436 -11.20 -1.69 45.97
C LYS A 436 -10.96 -1.11 44.60
N THR A 437 -12.02 -0.71 43.92
CA THR A 437 -12.01 -0.13 42.59
C THR A 437 -13.19 0.83 42.58
N SER A 438 -12.92 2.12 42.73
CA SER A 438 -13.94 3.17 42.63
C SER A 438 -13.93 3.88 41.28
N HIS A 439 -12.87 3.70 40.48
CA HIS A 439 -12.70 4.34 39.18
C HIS A 439 -12.62 3.28 38.09
N VAL A 440 -13.44 3.42 37.04
CA VAL A 440 -13.46 2.49 35.91
C VAL A 440 -13.46 3.24 34.57
N THR A 441 -12.39 3.03 33.80
CA THR A 441 -12.21 3.59 32.45
C THR A 441 -12.78 2.62 31.43
N ILE A 442 -13.85 3.04 30.74
CA ILE A 442 -14.50 2.28 29.66
C ILE A 442 -14.02 2.79 28.31
N VAL A 443 -13.55 1.89 27.44
CA VAL A 443 -12.88 2.23 26.18
C VAL A 443 -13.57 1.56 25.01
N ASN A 444 -14.01 2.37 24.04
CA ASN A 444 -14.54 1.86 22.77
C ASN A 444 -13.50 2.00 21.67
N SER A 445 -13.28 0.92 20.94
CA SER A 445 -12.50 0.92 19.71
C SER A 445 -13.34 0.44 18.54
N ASN A 446 -13.43 1.25 17.50
CA ASN A 446 -13.89 0.83 16.16
C ASN A 446 -12.73 0.72 15.16
N VAL A 447 -11.48 0.72 15.63
CA VAL A 447 -10.30 0.53 14.79
C VAL A 447 -10.42 -0.80 14.04
N LYS A 448 -10.32 -0.73 12.72
CA LYS A 448 -10.08 -1.87 11.85
C LYS A 448 -8.71 -1.69 11.17
N PRO A 449 -7.98 -2.77 10.90
CA PRO A 449 -6.75 -2.70 10.14
C PRO A 449 -7.08 -2.20 8.74
N SER A 450 -6.16 -1.48 8.11
CA SER A 450 -6.15 -1.44 6.65
C SER A 450 -5.36 -2.66 6.18
N ASN A 451 -6.01 -3.52 5.41
CA ASN A 451 -5.38 -4.68 4.79
C ASN A 451 -5.72 -4.68 3.30
N ASN A 452 -4.72 -4.85 2.44
CA ASN A 452 -4.91 -4.91 0.99
C ASN A 452 -4.09 -6.04 0.39
N LYS A 453 -4.61 -6.62 -0.69
CA LYS A 453 -3.89 -7.59 -1.50
C LYS A 453 -3.80 -7.05 -2.92
N SER A 454 -2.60 -6.92 -3.45
CA SER A 454 -2.38 -6.41 -4.80
C SER A 454 -1.38 -7.27 -5.57
N ILE A 455 -1.41 -7.14 -6.89
CA ILE A 455 -0.39 -7.72 -7.76
C ILE A 455 0.24 -6.64 -8.65
N VAL A 456 1.56 -6.73 -8.81
CA VAL A 456 2.36 -5.87 -9.68
C VAL A 456 3.07 -6.76 -10.69
N LYS A 457 2.96 -6.43 -11.98
CA LYS A 457 3.61 -7.22 -13.02
C LYS A 457 5.13 -7.03 -12.98
N THR A 458 5.89 -8.12 -13.12
CA THR A 458 7.37 -8.06 -13.15
C THR A 458 7.91 -8.15 -14.57
N ASN A 459 9.10 -7.58 -14.78
CA ASN A 459 9.84 -7.65 -16.05
C ASN A 459 10.76 -8.88 -16.10
N GLY A 460 10.36 -10.00 -15.48
CA GLY A 460 11.18 -11.20 -15.27
C GLY A 460 10.60 -12.48 -15.88
N GLY A 461 11.44 -13.53 -15.86
CA GLY A 461 11.05 -14.90 -16.17
C GLY A 461 10.47 -15.09 -17.57
N GLU A 462 9.23 -15.58 -17.64
CA GLU A 462 8.56 -15.87 -18.91
C GLU A 462 7.70 -14.72 -19.45
N GLY A 463 7.72 -13.56 -18.78
CA GLY A 463 6.90 -12.39 -19.11
C GLY A 463 5.47 -12.45 -18.58
N ASP A 464 5.10 -13.50 -17.83
CA ASP A 464 3.80 -13.70 -17.17
C ASP A 464 3.88 -13.71 -15.63
N GLU A 465 5.00 -13.26 -15.07
CA GLU A 465 5.23 -13.22 -13.63
C GLU A 465 4.69 -11.93 -12.98
N TYR A 466 4.17 -12.07 -11.77
CA TYR A 466 3.65 -11.00 -10.93
C TYR A 466 4.25 -11.12 -9.53
N THR A 467 4.61 -10.00 -8.92
CA THR A 467 4.82 -9.94 -7.46
C THR A 467 3.47 -9.69 -6.82
N LEU A 468 3.11 -10.55 -5.87
CA LEU A 468 1.93 -10.45 -5.05
C LEU A 468 2.33 -9.78 -3.73
N HIS A 469 1.54 -8.82 -3.28
CA HIS A 469 1.72 -8.08 -2.02
C HIS A 469 0.49 -8.26 -1.12
N LEU A 470 0.72 -8.54 0.15
CA LEU A 470 -0.29 -8.62 1.21
C LEU A 470 0.10 -7.65 2.32
N THR A 471 -0.64 -6.55 2.44
CA THR A 471 -0.30 -5.45 3.35
C THR A 471 -1.18 -5.41 4.59
N ALA A 472 -0.65 -4.88 5.70
CA ALA A 472 -1.41 -4.68 6.94
C ALA A 472 -0.88 -3.45 7.72
N SER A 473 -1.76 -2.51 8.04
CA SER A 473 -1.45 -1.31 8.84
C SER A 473 -2.55 -0.96 9.85
N GLY A 474 -2.21 -0.10 10.81
CA GLY A 474 -3.00 0.17 12.02
C GLY A 474 -4.33 0.92 11.84
N ASP A 475 -4.74 1.34 10.64
CA ASP A 475 -6.00 2.07 10.44
C ASP A 475 -6.57 2.00 9.01
N SER A 476 -7.87 1.72 8.91
CA SER A 476 -8.69 1.99 7.72
C SER A 476 -9.20 3.44 7.67
N THR A 477 -8.45 4.32 7.01
CA THR A 477 -8.82 5.66 6.48
C THR A 477 -9.50 6.71 7.38
N SER A 478 -9.78 6.46 8.65
CA SER A 478 -10.68 7.35 9.43
C SER A 478 -10.30 7.56 10.92
N SER A 479 -9.20 7.00 11.44
CA SER A 479 -8.85 7.17 12.85
C SER A 479 -8.35 8.57 13.21
N THR A 480 -9.00 9.20 14.19
CA THR A 480 -8.57 10.45 14.86
C THR A 480 -8.60 10.27 16.38
N VAL A 481 -7.50 9.73 16.94
CA VAL A 481 -7.20 9.92 18.37
C VAL A 481 -6.29 11.14 18.50
N THR A 482 -6.59 12.04 19.43
CA THR A 482 -5.88 13.32 19.60
C THR A 482 -5.01 13.38 20.86
N THR A 483 -4.45 12.25 21.28
CA THR A 483 -3.27 12.24 22.17
C THR A 483 -2.04 12.27 21.28
N ALA A 484 -1.38 13.44 21.17
CA ALA A 484 -0.28 13.62 20.24
C ALA A 484 0.87 12.63 20.50
N THR A 485 1.00 11.64 19.63
CA THR A 485 2.18 10.79 19.50
C THR A 485 3.40 11.67 19.20
N PRO A 486 4.58 11.39 19.78
CA PRO A 486 5.77 12.18 19.50
C PRO A 486 6.16 11.98 18.03
N ALA A 487 6.36 13.06 17.28
CA ALA A 487 6.61 12.99 15.83
C ALA A 487 7.61 14.05 15.34
N ASP A 488 8.46 13.66 14.40
CA ASP A 488 9.41 14.54 13.69
C ASP A 488 8.97 14.68 12.23
N ILE A 489 8.40 15.83 11.87
CA ILE A 489 7.79 16.03 10.56
C ILE A 489 8.68 16.94 9.70
N VAL A 490 9.02 16.50 8.50
CA VAL A 490 9.67 17.33 7.47
C VAL A 490 8.64 17.63 6.39
N LEU A 491 8.22 18.88 6.32
CA LEU A 491 7.38 19.37 5.23
C LEU A 491 8.28 19.78 4.05
N VAL A 492 8.13 19.10 2.92
CA VAL A 492 8.91 19.32 1.69
C VAL A 492 7.99 19.93 0.64
N MET A 493 8.15 21.23 0.38
CA MET A 493 7.28 22.00 -0.51
C MET A 493 7.98 22.38 -1.81
N ASP A 494 7.34 22.04 -2.92
CA ASP A 494 7.71 22.57 -4.22
C ASP A 494 7.48 24.09 -4.29
N LYS A 495 8.46 24.76 -4.88
CA LYS A 495 8.54 26.20 -5.17
C LYS A 495 9.04 26.41 -6.60
N SER A 496 8.78 25.48 -7.51
CA SER A 496 8.97 25.60 -8.95
C SER A 496 8.05 26.64 -9.59
N ASP A 497 8.38 27.12 -10.80
CA ASP A 497 7.60 28.13 -11.51
C ASP A 497 6.14 27.69 -11.80
N SER A 498 5.88 26.39 -11.96
CA SER A 498 4.55 25.82 -12.19
C SER A 498 3.58 26.09 -11.03
N MET A 499 4.09 26.09 -9.79
CA MET A 499 3.32 26.39 -8.57
C MET A 499 2.71 27.81 -8.52
N ASN A 500 3.10 28.72 -9.42
CA ASN A 500 2.44 30.02 -9.60
C ASN A 500 1.07 29.92 -10.30
N SER A 501 0.81 28.82 -11.03
CA SER A 501 -0.47 28.57 -11.71
C SER A 501 -1.59 28.32 -10.69
N ASP A 502 -2.83 28.68 -11.05
CA ASP A 502 -4.07 28.34 -10.32
C ASP A 502 -4.09 28.58 -8.80
N ASN A 503 -3.23 29.48 -8.29
CA ASN A 503 -2.97 29.70 -6.86
C ASN A 503 -2.42 28.46 -6.10
N ARG A 504 -1.81 27.48 -6.79
CA ARG A 504 -1.29 26.23 -6.22
C ARG A 504 -0.38 26.48 -5.00
N ASP A 505 0.61 27.36 -5.11
CA ASP A 505 1.47 27.74 -3.97
C ASP A 505 0.69 28.37 -2.81
N THR A 506 -0.26 29.27 -3.09
CA THR A 506 -1.08 29.89 -2.04
C THR A 506 -1.90 28.85 -1.28
N ASN A 507 -2.49 27.88 -1.99
CA ASN A 507 -3.25 26.79 -1.39
C ASN A 507 -2.33 25.87 -0.55
N ALA A 508 -1.17 25.51 -1.09
CA ALA A 508 -0.13 24.72 -0.42
C ALA A 508 0.34 25.37 0.89
N ARG A 509 0.68 26.67 0.87
CA ARG A 509 1.06 27.42 2.08
C ARG A 509 -0.05 27.46 3.12
N ASN A 510 -1.30 27.70 2.69
CA ASN A 510 -2.44 27.76 3.60
C ASN A 510 -2.69 26.41 4.30
N ALA A 511 -2.63 25.29 3.56
CA ALA A 511 -2.76 23.95 4.12
C ALA A 511 -1.61 23.60 5.09
N ALA A 512 -0.36 23.95 4.72
CA ALA A 512 0.81 23.80 5.58
C ALA A 512 0.68 24.56 6.91
N ILE A 513 0.22 25.81 6.87
CA ILE A 513 -0.01 26.64 8.06
C ILE A 513 -1.16 26.08 8.92
N ALA A 514 -2.24 25.58 8.29
CA ALA A 514 -3.35 24.95 9.00
C ALA A 514 -2.90 23.69 9.76
N LEU A 515 -2.13 22.82 9.12
CA LEU A 515 -1.55 21.63 9.76
C LEU A 515 -0.58 22.00 10.89
N ALA A 516 0.29 22.99 10.66
CA ALA A 516 1.20 23.49 11.69
C ALA A 516 0.44 24.05 12.91
N ASN A 517 -0.66 24.77 12.72
CA ASN A 517 -1.51 25.25 13.81
C ASN A 517 -2.22 24.12 14.56
N LYS A 518 -2.60 23.02 13.90
CA LYS A 518 -3.19 21.83 14.55
C LYS A 518 -2.18 21.05 15.39
N LEU A 519 -0.93 20.97 14.96
CA LEU A 519 0.11 20.15 15.62
C LEU A 519 0.97 20.92 16.63
N LEU A 520 1.30 22.18 16.33
CA LEU A 520 2.30 22.96 17.06
C LEU A 520 1.65 23.93 18.05
N THR A 521 0.80 23.38 18.91
CA THR A 521 0.03 24.14 19.92
C THR A 521 0.88 24.55 21.14
N ALA A 522 0.34 25.43 21.98
CA ALA A 522 0.94 25.79 23.26
C ALA A 522 1.06 24.56 24.18
N GLN A 523 0.04 23.70 24.18
CA GLN A 523 0.01 22.43 24.91
C GLN A 523 1.14 21.50 24.44
N ASN A 524 1.33 21.33 23.13
CA ASN A 524 2.44 20.56 22.57
C ASN A 524 3.82 21.12 22.98
N SER A 525 3.97 22.46 23.01
CA SER A 525 5.21 23.10 23.45
C SER A 525 5.50 22.92 24.95
N ALA A 526 4.47 22.70 25.78
CA ALA A 526 4.61 22.46 27.22
C ALA A 526 5.03 21.02 27.58
N LEU A 527 4.83 20.04 26.68
CA LEU A 527 5.24 18.65 26.88
C LEU A 527 6.78 18.51 27.07
N PRO A 528 7.29 17.43 27.69
CA PRO A 528 8.72 17.11 27.68
C PRO A 528 9.26 16.95 26.24
N GLU A 529 10.54 17.26 25.98
CA GLU A 529 11.09 17.24 24.60
C GLU A 529 10.90 15.90 23.89
N ALA A 530 11.04 14.77 24.60
CA ALA A 530 10.80 13.44 24.04
C ALA A 530 9.35 13.17 23.59
N GLN A 531 8.38 13.98 24.04
CA GLN A 531 6.95 13.79 23.80
C GLN A 531 6.34 14.78 22.80
N ARG A 532 7.07 15.81 22.36
CA ARG A 532 6.54 16.85 21.45
C ARG A 532 6.35 16.34 20.02
N VAL A 533 5.44 16.94 19.28
CA VAL A 533 5.48 17.03 17.81
C VAL A 533 6.32 18.26 17.42
N ARG A 534 7.18 18.12 16.41
CA ARG A 534 7.97 19.23 15.87
C ARG A 534 8.07 19.15 14.34
N MET A 535 8.02 20.29 13.66
CA MET A 535 8.08 20.37 12.20
C MET A 535 9.33 21.11 11.71
N ALA A 536 9.92 20.64 10.62
CA ALA A 536 10.93 21.30 9.81
C ALA A 536 10.36 21.60 8.41
N VAL A 537 10.94 22.57 7.69
CA VAL A 537 10.52 22.95 6.33
C VAL A 537 11.70 22.90 5.37
N VAL A 538 11.58 22.08 4.33
CA VAL A 538 12.41 22.10 3.13
C VAL A 538 11.58 22.71 2.00
N THR A 539 12.15 23.67 1.27
CA THR A 539 11.58 24.17 0.02
C THR A 539 12.51 23.83 -1.13
N PHE A 540 11.98 23.47 -2.30
CA PHE A 540 12.82 23.16 -3.46
C PHE A 540 12.31 23.79 -4.75
N SER A 541 13.24 24.03 -5.67
CA SER A 541 12.94 24.20 -7.09
C SER A 541 14.01 23.47 -7.90
N LYS A 542 14.92 24.15 -8.62
CA LYS A 542 16.08 23.52 -9.26
C LYS A 542 17.08 22.94 -8.22
N SER A 543 17.08 23.48 -7.01
CA SER A 543 17.80 22.98 -5.84
C SER A 543 16.90 23.03 -4.61
N ALA A 544 17.23 22.25 -3.57
CA ALA A 544 16.53 22.27 -2.29
C ALA A 544 17.24 23.16 -1.26
N LEU A 545 16.48 23.63 -0.27
CA LEU A 545 17.00 24.40 0.86
C LEU A 545 16.17 24.13 2.13
N LEU A 546 16.88 23.84 3.22
CA LEU A 546 16.30 23.84 4.57
C LEU A 546 15.95 25.28 4.99
N LYS A 547 14.66 25.60 5.10
CA LYS A 547 14.16 26.92 5.51
C LYS A 547 13.97 27.05 7.01
N GLN A 548 13.61 25.96 7.68
CA GLN A 548 13.36 25.92 9.11
C GLN A 548 13.74 24.53 9.63
N GLU A 549 14.66 24.50 10.60
CA GLU A 549 14.94 23.30 11.41
C GLU A 549 13.73 22.93 12.28
N PHE A 550 13.76 21.77 12.94
CA PHE A 550 12.65 21.31 13.77
C PHE A 550 12.21 22.34 14.82
N THR A 551 10.93 22.69 14.81
CA THR A 551 10.35 23.68 15.73
C THR A 551 8.95 23.31 16.21
N THR A 552 8.56 23.87 17.35
CA THR A 552 7.24 23.69 17.98
C THR A 552 6.36 24.94 17.88
N PHE A 553 6.74 25.91 17.04
CA PHE A 553 6.02 27.16 16.82
C PHE A 553 5.48 27.24 15.39
N SER A 554 4.16 27.27 15.22
CA SER A 554 3.52 27.32 13.89
C SER A 554 3.85 28.59 13.10
N SER A 555 4.10 29.72 13.78
CA SER A 555 4.49 30.99 13.15
C SER A 555 5.75 30.85 12.29
N LYS A 556 6.77 30.15 12.79
CA LYS A 556 8.02 29.89 12.06
C LYS A 556 7.80 29.03 10.81
N ILE A 557 6.82 28.15 10.81
CA ILE A 557 6.43 27.39 9.61
C ILE A 557 5.80 28.33 8.58
N GLY A 558 4.91 29.25 9.00
CA GLY A 558 4.34 30.28 8.15
C GLY A 558 5.37 31.17 7.47
N ASP A 559 6.39 31.61 8.22
CA ASP A 559 7.51 32.40 7.68
C ASP A 559 8.33 31.58 6.68
N ALA A 560 8.65 30.33 7.00
CA ALA A 560 9.48 29.44 6.17
C ALA A 560 8.84 29.11 4.82
N VAL A 561 7.52 28.95 4.76
CA VAL A 561 6.79 28.64 3.51
C VAL A 561 6.47 29.88 2.66
N SER A 562 6.79 31.08 3.13
CA SER A 562 6.40 32.36 2.48
C SER A 562 7.12 32.68 1.15
N GLN A 563 8.21 31.98 0.81
CA GLN A 563 8.97 32.23 -0.42
C GLN A 563 8.08 32.08 -1.67
N LYS A 564 8.23 33.02 -2.62
CA LYS A 564 7.61 32.95 -3.94
C LYS A 564 8.22 31.82 -4.79
N PRO A 565 7.42 31.08 -5.58
CA PRO A 565 7.94 30.07 -6.48
C PRO A 565 8.82 30.67 -7.60
N GLY A 566 9.82 29.90 -8.05
CA GLY A 566 10.79 30.27 -9.07
C GLY A 566 11.81 29.15 -9.38
N GLY A 567 11.98 28.79 -10.65
CA GLY A 567 12.88 27.74 -11.16
C GLY A 567 12.15 26.42 -11.51
N GLY A 568 12.91 25.40 -11.93
CA GLY A 568 12.34 24.08 -12.24
C GLY A 568 12.11 23.20 -11.01
N THR A 569 12.05 21.87 -11.21
CA THR A 569 11.51 20.92 -10.22
C THR A 569 12.50 19.77 -9.98
N ASN A 570 13.25 19.79 -8.87
CA ASN A 570 14.25 18.78 -8.51
C ASN A 570 13.83 17.99 -7.27
N TRP A 571 13.12 16.88 -7.49
CA TRP A 571 12.63 16.01 -6.42
C TRP A 571 13.76 15.31 -5.65
N GLU A 572 14.83 14.88 -6.33
CA GLU A 572 15.98 14.20 -5.72
C GLU A 572 16.61 15.07 -4.63
N ALA A 573 17.00 16.31 -4.96
CA ALA A 573 17.61 17.23 -4.00
C ALA A 573 16.68 17.53 -2.80
N ALA A 574 15.37 17.55 -3.04
CA ALA A 574 14.36 17.81 -2.01
C ALA A 574 14.22 16.66 -1.01
N LEU A 575 14.21 15.41 -1.53
CA LEU A 575 14.19 14.19 -0.75
C LEU A 575 15.52 13.99 -0.01
N GLU A 576 16.67 14.21 -0.67
CA GLU A 576 18.00 14.18 -0.05
C GLU A 576 18.09 15.14 1.14
N GLN A 577 17.61 16.38 0.97
CA GLN A 577 17.61 17.38 2.03
C GLN A 577 16.71 16.99 3.23
N ALA A 578 15.60 16.28 2.98
CA ALA A 578 14.69 15.76 4.01
C ALA A 578 15.21 14.48 4.69
N ASN A 579 15.92 13.64 3.94
CA ASN A 579 16.56 12.42 4.43
C ASN A 579 17.70 12.77 5.40
N ASN A 580 18.53 13.75 5.03
CA ASN A 580 19.65 14.24 5.84
C ASN A 580 19.24 14.92 7.16
N LEU A 581 17.98 15.33 7.34
CA LEU A 581 17.47 15.79 8.64
C LEU A 581 17.36 14.61 9.62
N ARG A 582 18.18 14.65 10.67
CA ARG A 582 18.17 13.64 11.75
C ARG A 582 16.98 13.82 12.69
N GLY A 583 16.18 12.77 12.83
CA GLY A 583 15.11 12.70 13.82
C GLY A 583 15.62 12.43 15.25
N ARG A 584 14.72 12.56 16.23
CA ARG A 584 14.89 12.08 17.60
C ARG A 584 14.97 10.54 17.63
N PRO A 585 15.91 9.92 18.36
CA PRO A 585 15.90 8.47 18.58
C PRO A 585 14.58 8.02 19.23
N GLY A 586 13.98 6.93 18.72
CA GLY A 586 12.72 6.40 19.24
C GLY A 586 11.47 7.21 18.89
N VAL A 587 11.58 8.21 18.00
CA VAL A 587 10.47 9.05 17.53
C VAL A 587 10.37 8.90 16.00
N LYS A 588 9.16 8.63 15.50
CA LYS A 588 8.95 8.41 14.06
C LYS A 588 9.22 9.69 13.27
N LYS A 589 10.03 9.59 12.21
CA LYS A 589 10.18 10.66 11.21
C LYS A 589 9.10 10.52 10.13
N HIS A 590 8.47 11.63 9.76
CA HIS A 590 7.50 11.73 8.69
C HIS A 590 7.99 12.76 7.66
N ILE A 591 7.88 12.46 6.37
CA ILE A 591 8.20 13.36 5.26
C ILE A 591 6.90 13.60 4.51
N ILE A 592 6.47 14.85 4.40
CA ILE A 592 5.30 15.25 3.61
C ILE A 592 5.82 15.93 2.34
N PHE A 593 5.80 15.21 1.22
CA PHE A 593 6.32 15.66 -0.07
C PHE A 593 5.18 16.19 -0.94
N LEU A 594 5.25 17.46 -1.33
CA LEU A 594 4.19 18.16 -2.06
C LEU A 594 4.74 18.85 -3.32
N SER A 595 4.19 18.51 -4.49
CA SER A 595 4.61 19.02 -5.81
C SER A 595 3.46 19.04 -6.82
N ASP A 596 3.51 19.97 -7.78
CA ASP A 596 2.51 20.12 -8.85
C ASP A 596 2.99 19.68 -10.24
N GLY A 597 4.22 19.20 -10.37
CA GLY A 597 4.79 18.78 -11.65
C GLY A 597 5.81 17.66 -11.51
N ASN A 598 6.02 16.92 -12.60
CA ASN A 598 7.05 15.88 -12.69
C ASN A 598 8.46 16.48 -12.52
N PRO A 599 9.47 15.70 -12.08
CA PRO A 599 10.81 16.20 -11.87
C PRO A 599 11.48 16.57 -13.21
N THR A 600 11.89 17.84 -13.34
CA THR A 600 12.55 18.39 -14.54
C THR A 600 14.06 18.56 -14.38
N TYR A 601 14.57 18.32 -13.16
CA TYR A 601 15.98 18.38 -12.78
C TYR A 601 16.34 17.28 -11.78
N ARG A 602 17.64 16.94 -11.71
CA ARG A 602 18.25 16.02 -10.74
C ARG A 602 19.68 16.43 -10.40
N THR A 603 20.23 15.89 -9.32
CA THR A 603 21.64 16.01 -8.90
C THR A 603 22.48 14.81 -9.34
N SER A 604 21.90 13.61 -9.41
CA SER A 604 22.59 12.38 -9.83
C SER A 604 22.93 12.34 -11.31
N SER A 605 24.09 11.76 -11.62
CA SER A 605 24.54 11.58 -12.99
C SER A 605 24.09 10.25 -13.58
N TYR A 606 23.37 10.30 -14.70
CA TYR A 606 22.94 9.13 -15.48
C TYR A 606 23.66 9.06 -16.82
N SER A 607 23.52 7.94 -17.55
CA SER A 607 23.97 7.80 -18.93
C SER A 607 22.86 7.18 -19.77
N GLY A 608 22.74 7.57 -21.04
CA GLY A 608 21.61 7.22 -21.88
C GLY A 608 21.90 7.21 -23.36
N CYS A 609 20.98 6.60 -24.09
CA CYS A 609 20.95 6.58 -25.54
C CYS A 609 20.24 7.81 -26.11
N TYR A 610 20.83 8.42 -27.15
CA TYR A 610 20.25 9.56 -27.85
C TYR A 610 20.66 9.60 -29.33
N SER A 611 19.84 10.22 -30.16
CA SER A 611 20.20 10.61 -31.53
C SER A 611 20.41 12.12 -31.60
N TYR A 612 21.33 12.59 -32.45
CA TYR A 612 21.58 14.03 -32.63
C TYR A 612 21.08 14.50 -33.99
N SER A 613 20.25 15.54 -33.99
CA SER A 613 19.81 16.25 -35.19
C SER A 613 20.22 17.72 -35.12
N PHE A 614 20.84 18.22 -36.19
CA PHE A 614 21.24 19.63 -36.29
C PHE A 614 20.06 20.62 -36.14
N LEU A 615 18.83 20.18 -36.45
CA LEU A 615 17.62 21.01 -36.36
C LEU A 615 16.91 20.95 -35.00
N TRP A 616 17.10 19.87 -34.23
CA TRP A 616 16.28 19.56 -33.04
C TRP A 616 17.09 19.21 -31.78
N GLY A 617 18.42 19.12 -31.87
CA GLY A 617 19.29 18.77 -30.74
C GLY A 617 19.37 17.26 -30.49
N ASN A 618 19.52 16.88 -29.22
CA ASN A 618 19.54 15.48 -28.78
C ASN A 618 18.09 14.98 -28.58
N THR A 619 17.70 13.92 -29.28
CA THR A 619 16.44 13.19 -29.06
C THR A 619 16.71 11.96 -28.21
N ALA A 620 15.94 11.77 -27.13
CA ALA A 620 16.08 10.65 -26.22
C ALA A 620 15.62 9.31 -26.84
N HIS A 621 16.31 8.22 -26.49
CA HIS A 621 15.90 6.85 -26.78
C HIS A 621 15.93 5.99 -25.50
N PRO A 622 15.00 6.20 -24.54
CA PRO A 622 14.99 5.50 -23.25
C PRO A 622 14.76 3.98 -23.39
N GLU A 623 14.27 3.50 -24.54
CA GLU A 623 14.09 2.09 -24.84
C GLU A 623 15.40 1.27 -24.90
N TYR A 624 16.56 1.92 -25.14
CA TYR A 624 17.88 1.28 -25.10
C TYR A 624 18.61 1.63 -23.80
N THR A 625 18.51 0.74 -22.81
CA THR A 625 19.09 0.93 -21.48
C THR A 625 20.56 0.54 -21.38
N THR A 626 21.15 -0.05 -22.44
CA THR A 626 22.58 -0.37 -22.51
C THR A 626 23.27 0.33 -23.67
N LYS A 627 24.57 0.57 -23.49
CA LYS A 627 25.44 1.13 -24.52
C LYS A 627 25.47 0.26 -25.79
N ALA A 628 25.50 -1.06 -25.64
CA ALA A 628 25.61 -1.99 -26.77
C ALA A 628 24.34 -1.96 -27.63
N ASP A 629 23.15 -1.95 -27.03
CA ASP A 629 21.89 -1.90 -27.76
C ASP A 629 21.72 -0.55 -28.47
N CYS A 630 22.11 0.54 -27.79
CA CYS A 630 22.09 1.89 -28.34
C CYS A 630 22.96 2.04 -29.59
N GLU A 631 24.25 1.67 -29.49
CA GLU A 631 25.21 1.79 -30.60
C GLU A 631 24.84 0.83 -31.76
N THR A 632 24.28 -0.34 -31.46
CA THR A 632 23.79 -1.31 -32.48
C THR A 632 22.66 -0.73 -33.33
N ASN A 633 21.80 0.12 -32.76
CA ASN A 633 20.73 0.80 -33.49
C ASN A 633 21.16 2.12 -34.16
N GLY A 634 22.46 2.42 -34.17
CA GLY A 634 23.03 3.61 -34.83
C GLY A 634 22.91 4.90 -34.01
N TYR A 635 22.62 4.80 -32.72
CA TYR A 635 22.48 5.93 -31.80
C TYR A 635 23.75 6.16 -30.97
N SER A 636 23.82 7.32 -30.29
CA SER A 636 24.95 7.72 -29.45
C SER A 636 24.66 7.43 -27.98
N TRP A 637 25.64 6.87 -27.26
CA TRP A 637 25.57 6.72 -25.80
C TRP A 637 26.35 7.84 -25.10
N GLY A 638 25.71 8.57 -24.19
CA GLY A 638 26.30 9.73 -23.50
C GLY A 638 26.01 9.80 -22.01
N LYS A 639 26.85 10.52 -21.26
CA LYS A 639 26.65 10.82 -19.83
C LYS A 639 25.91 12.16 -19.69
N ASN A 640 24.73 12.14 -19.08
CA ASN A 640 23.76 13.25 -19.02
C ASN A 640 23.54 13.93 -20.40
N PRO A 641 23.04 13.20 -21.41
CA PRO A 641 22.77 13.73 -22.76
C PRO A 641 21.68 14.81 -22.79
N ASP A 642 20.90 14.91 -21.71
CA ASP A 642 19.90 15.93 -21.40
C ASP A 642 20.50 17.26 -20.87
N GLY A 643 21.82 17.33 -20.70
CA GLY A 643 22.54 18.54 -20.35
C GLY A 643 22.86 18.68 -18.85
N SER A 644 23.72 19.65 -18.55
CA SER A 644 24.16 19.97 -17.18
C SER A 644 24.39 21.47 -17.01
N SER A 645 24.02 21.99 -15.85
CA SER A 645 24.25 23.39 -15.49
C SER A 645 24.42 23.52 -13.97
N GLY A 646 25.67 23.74 -13.53
CA GLY A 646 26.01 23.98 -12.13
C GLY A 646 26.00 22.74 -11.23
N GLY A 647 26.25 21.54 -11.78
CA GLY A 647 26.15 20.27 -11.04
C GLY A 647 24.73 19.69 -10.98
N VAL A 648 23.74 20.39 -11.54
CA VAL A 648 22.38 19.90 -11.74
C VAL A 648 22.20 19.47 -13.19
N TYR A 649 21.54 18.34 -13.42
CA TYR A 649 21.25 17.74 -14.73
C TYR A 649 19.75 17.81 -15.02
N GLY A 650 19.36 17.80 -16.30
CA GLY A 650 17.96 17.91 -16.73
C GLY A 650 17.73 19.05 -17.72
N ALA A 651 16.77 18.85 -18.64
CA ALA A 651 16.37 19.83 -19.64
C ALA A 651 15.47 20.96 -19.10
N GLY A 652 14.93 20.81 -17.88
CA GLY A 652 14.12 21.85 -17.22
C GLY A 652 12.65 21.94 -17.64
N GLY A 653 12.22 21.21 -18.68
CA GLY A 653 10.82 21.16 -19.14
C GLY A 653 10.18 19.77 -19.17
N SER A 654 10.98 18.70 -19.24
CA SER A 654 10.52 17.31 -19.39
C SER A 654 11.55 16.34 -18.80
N ASP A 655 11.15 15.07 -18.64
CA ASP A 655 12.05 13.95 -18.27
C ASP A 655 12.01 12.86 -19.37
N GLU A 656 12.35 13.23 -20.60
CA GLU A 656 12.30 12.36 -21.79
C GLU A 656 13.20 11.11 -21.69
N TYR A 657 14.22 11.15 -20.83
CA TYR A 657 15.10 10.02 -20.55
C TYR A 657 14.67 9.20 -19.31
N GLY A 658 13.68 9.68 -18.53
CA GLY A 658 13.25 9.07 -17.25
C GLY A 658 14.26 9.18 -16.11
N PHE A 659 15.33 9.96 -16.27
CA PHE A 659 16.44 10.03 -15.32
C PHE A 659 16.12 10.87 -14.08
N ASN A 660 15.31 11.91 -14.21
CA ASN A 660 14.98 12.77 -13.08
C ASN A 660 14.07 12.03 -12.10
N TYR A 661 13.09 11.30 -12.64
CA TYR A 661 12.21 10.43 -11.85
C TYR A 661 12.98 9.25 -11.24
N ALA A 662 13.85 8.57 -12.01
CA ALA A 662 14.66 7.47 -11.48
C ALA A 662 15.57 7.90 -10.32
N ALA A 663 16.18 9.08 -10.41
CA ALA A 663 16.98 9.65 -9.32
C ALA A 663 16.13 9.98 -8.07
N ALA A 664 14.97 10.60 -8.26
CA ALA A 664 14.04 10.91 -7.18
C ALA A 664 13.51 9.65 -6.47
N LEU A 665 13.18 8.60 -7.22
CA LEU A 665 12.73 7.32 -6.69
C LEU A 665 13.82 6.62 -5.87
N ALA A 666 15.06 6.63 -6.35
CA ALA A 666 16.19 6.08 -5.62
C ALA A 666 16.39 6.80 -4.27
N GLU A 667 16.32 8.13 -4.26
CA GLU A 667 16.47 8.90 -3.03
C GLU A 667 15.25 8.82 -2.10
N ALA A 668 14.04 8.67 -2.65
CA ALA A 668 12.86 8.33 -1.85
C ALA A 668 13.06 7.01 -1.10
N LYS A 669 13.68 6.00 -1.72
CA LYS A 669 13.98 4.69 -1.10
C LYS A 669 15.12 4.75 -0.08
N ASN A 670 15.99 5.75 -0.16
CA ASN A 670 17.08 5.96 0.82
C ASN A 670 16.63 6.58 2.16
N ARG A 671 15.33 6.91 2.34
CA ARG A 671 14.82 7.67 3.49
C ARG A 671 14.89 6.98 4.88
N GLY A 672 15.41 5.77 4.96
CA GLY A 672 15.43 4.96 6.18
C GLY A 672 14.02 4.56 6.60
N ASP A 673 13.73 4.55 7.90
CA ASP A 673 12.44 4.21 8.49
C ASP A 673 11.39 5.33 8.42
N ALA A 674 11.68 6.44 7.73
CA ALA A 674 10.78 7.58 7.64
C ALA A 674 9.53 7.29 6.80
N ALA A 675 8.36 7.60 7.37
CA ALA A 675 7.08 7.50 6.66
C ALA A 675 6.97 8.64 5.63
N LEU A 676 6.69 8.31 4.36
CA LEU A 676 6.58 9.28 3.26
C LEU A 676 5.11 9.46 2.88
N TYR A 677 4.63 10.71 2.86
CA TYR A 677 3.34 11.09 2.31
C TYR A 677 3.58 11.87 1.02
N VAL A 678 2.95 11.46 -0.08
CA VAL A 678 3.08 12.11 -1.39
C VAL A 678 1.78 12.85 -1.71
N VAL A 679 1.83 14.17 -1.93
CA VAL A 679 0.65 15.02 -2.10
C VAL A 679 0.73 15.79 -3.42
N LYS A 680 -0.22 15.49 -4.31
CA LYS A 680 -0.25 15.98 -5.70
C LYS A 680 -1.09 17.26 -5.81
N THR A 681 -0.45 18.39 -6.11
CA THR A 681 -1.15 19.70 -6.18
C THR A 681 -1.66 20.10 -7.56
N ALA A 682 -1.45 19.29 -8.61
CA ALA A 682 -2.10 19.47 -9.91
C ALA A 682 -2.26 18.15 -10.67
N ALA A 683 -3.26 18.08 -11.56
CA ALA A 683 -3.66 16.84 -12.22
C ALA A 683 -2.59 16.29 -13.19
N ASP A 684 -1.80 17.19 -13.77
CA ASP A 684 -0.71 16.96 -14.72
C ASP A 684 0.58 16.36 -14.10
N ALA A 685 0.72 16.37 -12.77
CA ALA A 685 1.76 15.63 -12.06
C ALA A 685 1.44 14.12 -12.02
N ASN A 686 1.55 13.45 -13.17
CA ASN A 686 1.26 12.03 -13.29
C ASN A 686 2.31 11.12 -12.61
N LYS A 687 3.54 11.60 -12.37
CA LYS A 687 4.57 10.82 -11.64
C LYS A 687 4.44 10.79 -10.12
N MET A 688 3.43 11.44 -9.54
CA MET A 688 3.20 11.42 -8.08
C MET A 688 2.58 10.10 -7.60
N ASP A 689 1.70 9.48 -8.38
CA ASP A 689 1.14 8.14 -8.12
C ASP A 689 2.23 7.06 -8.23
N ASP A 690 3.00 7.11 -9.33
CA ASP A 690 4.21 6.29 -9.50
C ASP A 690 5.16 6.44 -8.30
N LEU A 691 5.46 7.67 -7.85
CA LEU A 691 6.33 7.88 -6.68
C LEU A 691 5.72 7.32 -5.38
N ALA A 692 4.42 7.47 -5.18
CA ALA A 692 3.74 6.98 -3.99
C ALA A 692 3.74 5.45 -3.91
N SER A 693 3.42 4.80 -5.03
CA SER A 693 3.36 3.34 -5.14
C SER A 693 4.75 2.71 -5.18
N GLU A 694 5.64 3.17 -6.07
CA GLU A 694 6.96 2.56 -6.27
C GLU A 694 7.93 2.83 -5.11
N ALA A 695 7.74 3.89 -4.32
CA ALA A 695 8.59 4.21 -3.17
C ALA A 695 8.04 3.72 -1.82
N ASP A 696 6.99 2.89 -1.78
CA ASP A 696 6.34 2.43 -0.54
C ASP A 696 5.85 3.60 0.36
N ALA A 697 5.21 4.61 -0.21
CA ALA A 697 4.64 5.72 0.56
C ALA A 697 3.45 5.25 1.44
N VAL A 698 3.05 6.06 2.43
CA VAL A 698 1.91 5.74 3.30
C VAL A 698 0.64 5.61 2.43
N ASN A 699 -0.06 4.48 2.58
CA ASN A 699 -1.17 4.00 1.74
C ASN A 699 -0.82 3.54 0.32
N GLY A 700 0.43 3.71 -0.16
CA GLY A 700 0.87 3.28 -1.49
C GLY A 700 0.22 4.03 -2.67
N VAL A 701 -0.48 5.14 -2.42
CA VAL A 701 -1.18 6.00 -3.39
C VAL A 701 -0.96 7.46 -3.04
N GLU A 702 -1.05 8.37 -4.02
CA GLU A 702 -0.89 9.80 -3.74
C GLU A 702 -2.15 10.42 -3.13
N PHE A 703 -1.95 11.44 -2.29
CA PHE A 703 -3.05 12.26 -1.81
C PHE A 703 -3.39 13.34 -2.85
N ASP A 704 -4.64 13.36 -3.30
CA ASP A 704 -5.17 14.44 -4.14
C ASP A 704 -5.19 15.77 -3.38
N GLY A 705 -4.37 16.72 -3.83
CA GLY A 705 -4.34 18.11 -3.40
C GLY A 705 -4.60 19.11 -4.53
N THR A 706 -5.21 18.66 -5.64
CA THR A 706 -5.38 19.44 -6.88
C THR A 706 -6.26 20.69 -6.75
N ASN A 707 -6.97 20.82 -5.64
CA ASN A 707 -7.77 22.00 -5.29
C ASN A 707 -7.78 22.20 -3.76
N PRO A 708 -8.19 23.38 -3.24
CA PRO A 708 -8.12 23.67 -1.81
C PRO A 708 -8.85 22.68 -0.91
N ALA A 709 -10.01 22.16 -1.33
CA ALA A 709 -10.81 21.24 -0.51
C ALA A 709 -10.17 19.85 -0.43
N ASN A 710 -9.69 19.33 -1.56
CA ASN A 710 -8.99 18.04 -1.60
C ASN A 710 -7.66 18.14 -0.84
N LEU A 711 -6.94 19.26 -0.98
CA LEU A 711 -5.70 19.52 -0.23
C LEU A 711 -5.95 19.62 1.29
N THR A 712 -7.03 20.26 1.74
CA THR A 712 -7.42 20.23 3.16
C THR A 712 -7.72 18.81 3.62
N LYS A 713 -8.49 18.03 2.84
CA LYS A 713 -8.79 16.62 3.14
C LYS A 713 -7.52 15.77 3.23
N ALA A 714 -6.57 15.95 2.30
CA ALA A 714 -5.27 15.30 2.31
C ALA A 714 -4.49 15.61 3.59
N PHE A 715 -4.36 16.89 3.94
CA PHE A 715 -3.63 17.31 5.15
C PHE A 715 -4.35 16.89 6.44
N ASP A 716 -5.69 16.77 6.43
CA ASP A 716 -6.46 16.22 7.55
C ASP A 716 -6.28 14.70 7.68
N GLN A 717 -6.19 13.96 6.57
CA GLN A 717 -5.84 12.54 6.58
C GLN A 717 -4.40 12.31 7.05
N ILE A 718 -3.45 13.17 6.64
CA ILE A 718 -2.04 13.13 7.09
C ILE A 718 -1.92 13.49 8.57
N TYR A 719 -2.63 14.54 9.04
CA TYR A 719 -2.74 14.87 10.46
C TYR A 719 -3.22 13.65 11.25
N SER A 720 -4.34 13.06 10.81
CA SER A 720 -4.92 11.85 11.38
C SER A 720 -4.00 10.63 11.28
N SER A 721 -3.02 10.62 10.36
CA SER A 721 -2.02 9.57 10.20
C SER A 721 -0.84 9.72 11.15
N ILE A 722 -0.46 10.96 11.44
CA ILE A 722 0.64 11.27 12.35
C ILE A 722 0.19 11.18 13.81
N THR A 723 -1.01 11.67 14.15
CA THR A 723 -1.49 11.76 15.55
C THR A 723 -2.22 10.52 16.06
N SER A 724 -2.59 9.58 15.19
CA SER A 724 -3.32 8.39 15.61
C SER A 724 -2.45 7.47 16.46
N SER A 725 -2.98 7.07 17.62
CA SER A 725 -2.44 5.98 18.45
C SER A 725 -2.89 4.58 17.98
N ALA A 726 -3.64 4.48 16.89
CA ALA A 726 -4.11 3.20 16.36
C ALA A 726 -2.94 2.34 15.88
N LYS A 727 -2.76 1.21 16.55
CA LYS A 727 -1.76 0.19 16.23
C LYS A 727 -2.47 -1.16 16.18
N ILE A 728 -1.97 -2.05 15.33
CA ILE A 728 -2.36 -3.46 15.33
C ILE A 728 -1.15 -4.32 15.66
N LYS A 729 -1.38 -5.45 16.34
CA LYS A 729 -0.39 -6.53 16.43
C LYS A 729 -0.78 -7.56 15.38
N VAL A 730 0.08 -7.81 14.40
CA VAL A 730 -0.14 -8.84 13.39
C VAL A 730 0.58 -10.10 13.83
N PHE A 731 -0.15 -11.21 13.90
CA PHE A 731 0.36 -12.52 14.31
C PHE A 731 0.71 -13.38 13.10
N SER A 732 -0.18 -13.41 12.11
CA SER A 732 0.07 -14.09 10.84
C SER A 732 -0.72 -13.48 9.67
N ILE A 733 -0.22 -13.72 8.46
CA ILE A 733 -0.90 -13.48 7.20
C ILE A 733 -0.93 -14.82 6.45
N THR A 734 -2.11 -15.22 5.99
CA THR A 734 -2.32 -16.46 5.23
C THR A 734 -2.89 -16.14 3.85
N ASP A 735 -2.38 -16.80 2.81
CA ASP A 735 -2.88 -16.69 1.43
C ASP A 735 -3.04 -18.06 0.79
N THR A 736 -4.29 -18.48 0.57
CA THR A 736 -4.66 -19.73 -0.10
C THR A 736 -4.79 -19.47 -1.59
N LEU A 737 -3.74 -19.79 -2.33
CA LEU A 737 -3.62 -19.60 -3.77
C LEU A 737 -4.68 -20.40 -4.53
N SER A 738 -5.27 -19.78 -5.55
CA SER A 738 -6.22 -20.46 -6.44
C SER A 738 -5.53 -21.48 -7.34
N GLN A 739 -6.29 -22.36 -7.98
CA GLN A 739 -5.78 -23.27 -9.02
C GLN A 739 -5.22 -22.53 -10.26
N TRP A 740 -5.49 -21.23 -10.40
CA TRP A 740 -5.15 -20.42 -11.58
C TRP A 740 -3.76 -19.80 -11.52
N VAL A 741 -3.08 -19.86 -10.37
CA VAL A 741 -1.73 -19.33 -10.19
C VAL A 741 -0.80 -20.39 -9.61
N ASP A 742 0.46 -20.35 -9.99
CA ASP A 742 1.54 -21.16 -9.40
C ASP A 742 2.59 -20.22 -8.78
N PRO A 743 3.20 -20.59 -7.64
CA PRO A 743 4.34 -19.86 -7.10
C PRO A 743 5.54 -19.97 -8.04
N VAL A 744 6.34 -18.91 -8.16
CA VAL A 744 7.51 -18.89 -9.06
C VAL A 744 8.74 -19.47 -8.38
N ASP A 745 9.20 -18.83 -7.30
CA ASP A 745 10.52 -19.12 -6.71
C ASP A 745 10.54 -20.41 -5.86
N PHE A 746 9.35 -20.96 -5.51
CA PHE A 746 9.16 -22.18 -4.71
C PHE A 746 8.20 -23.18 -5.38
N ALA A 747 8.18 -23.23 -6.71
CA ALA A 747 7.43 -24.23 -7.47
C ALA A 747 7.85 -25.67 -7.09
N GLY A 748 6.86 -26.54 -6.81
CA GLY A 748 7.10 -27.96 -6.53
C GLY A 748 7.68 -28.28 -5.14
N VAL A 749 7.73 -27.31 -4.24
CA VAL A 749 8.11 -27.53 -2.83
C VAL A 749 7.07 -28.41 -2.12
N ALA A 750 7.55 -29.24 -1.19
CA ALA A 750 6.71 -30.20 -0.45
C ALA A 750 5.79 -29.51 0.59
N ASP A 751 4.72 -30.21 0.96
CA ASP A 751 3.81 -29.81 2.04
C ASP A 751 4.55 -29.66 3.38
N GLY A 752 4.22 -28.59 4.12
CA GLY A 752 4.81 -28.25 5.42
C GLY A 752 6.21 -27.64 5.37
N ALA A 753 6.75 -27.32 4.18
CA ALA A 753 8.10 -26.79 4.04
C ALA A 753 8.24 -25.33 4.46
N ASP A 754 9.43 -24.97 4.97
CA ASP A 754 9.86 -23.59 5.18
C ASP A 754 10.22 -22.94 3.83
N ILE A 755 9.58 -21.81 3.54
CA ILE A 755 9.78 -20.99 2.35
C ILE A 755 10.22 -19.56 2.69
N THR A 756 10.68 -19.29 3.92
CA THR A 756 11.08 -17.95 4.42
C THR A 756 12.07 -17.24 3.49
N GLN A 757 12.99 -17.99 2.87
CA GLN A 757 13.97 -17.47 1.89
C GLN A 757 13.38 -16.98 0.55
N TYR A 758 12.11 -17.29 0.25
CA TYR A 758 11.41 -16.90 -0.97
C TYR A 758 10.33 -15.83 -0.75
N VAL A 759 10.10 -15.46 0.51
CA VAL A 759 9.15 -14.41 0.91
C VAL A 759 9.95 -13.19 1.36
N THR A 760 9.53 -12.00 0.96
CA THR A 760 10.07 -10.74 1.48
C THR A 760 9.05 -10.12 2.41
N VAL A 761 9.48 -9.72 3.60
CA VAL A 761 8.64 -8.97 4.54
C VAL A 761 9.28 -7.64 4.86
N LYS A 762 8.51 -6.56 4.75
CA LYS A 762 8.85 -5.24 5.28
C LYS A 762 7.89 -4.85 6.42
N ASN A 763 8.32 -3.95 7.29
CA ASN A 763 7.45 -3.12 8.13
C ASN A 763 7.84 -1.64 7.90
N GLY A 764 6.98 -0.89 7.22
CA GLY A 764 7.37 0.35 6.53
C GLY A 764 8.48 0.03 5.51
N ASN A 765 9.58 0.79 5.55
CA ASN A 765 10.76 0.51 4.71
C ASN A 765 11.72 -0.53 5.32
N LYS A 766 11.55 -0.92 6.59
CA LYS A 766 12.46 -1.86 7.24
C LYS A 766 12.19 -3.26 6.72
N VAL A 767 13.09 -3.80 5.89
CA VAL A 767 13.11 -5.24 5.58
C VAL A 767 13.38 -6.00 6.89
N LEU A 768 12.49 -6.94 7.22
CA LEU A 768 12.58 -7.74 8.43
C LEU A 768 13.53 -8.91 8.21
N THR A 769 14.32 -9.25 9.23
CA THR A 769 15.22 -10.41 9.19
C THR A 769 15.18 -11.13 10.52
N ASN A 770 14.83 -12.43 10.50
CA ASN A 770 14.62 -13.28 11.69
C ASN A 770 13.43 -12.89 12.60
N GLU A 771 12.54 -11.99 12.16
CA GLU A 771 11.33 -11.56 12.90
C GLU A 771 10.05 -12.26 12.38
N TYR A 772 10.18 -13.16 11.40
CA TYR A 772 9.09 -13.96 10.83
C TYR A 772 9.59 -15.30 10.31
N THR A 773 8.65 -16.21 10.07
CA THR A 773 8.82 -17.44 9.28
C THR A 773 7.70 -17.54 8.24
N ALA A 774 7.95 -18.19 7.11
CA ALA A 774 6.94 -18.47 6.10
C ALA A 774 6.92 -19.96 5.76
N THR A 775 5.74 -20.57 5.71
CA THR A 775 5.54 -21.98 5.37
C THR A 775 4.59 -22.15 4.19
N TYR A 776 4.78 -23.25 3.46
CA TYR A 776 3.93 -23.65 2.34
C TYR A 776 3.22 -24.97 2.68
N GLY A 777 1.89 -24.93 2.73
CA GLY A 777 1.04 -26.08 3.03
C GLY A 777 0.13 -26.45 1.86
N VAL A 778 -0.21 -27.73 1.75
CA VAL A 778 -1.20 -28.24 0.78
C VAL A 778 -2.26 -29.06 1.51
N ASP A 779 -3.52 -28.60 1.46
CA ASP A 779 -4.61 -29.28 2.15
C ASP A 779 -5.08 -30.58 1.43
N GLN A 780 -6.00 -31.32 2.06
CA GLN A 780 -6.54 -32.57 1.51
C GLN A 780 -7.32 -32.40 0.20
N SER A 781 -7.71 -31.17 -0.15
CA SER A 781 -8.37 -30.80 -1.41
C SER A 781 -7.37 -30.33 -2.49
N GLY A 782 -6.08 -30.20 -2.15
CA GLY A 782 -5.04 -29.65 -3.01
C GLY A 782 -4.95 -28.12 -2.98
N ASN A 783 -5.63 -27.43 -2.06
CA ASN A 783 -5.49 -25.98 -1.90
C ASN A 783 -4.11 -25.66 -1.32
N ARG A 784 -3.45 -24.63 -1.85
CA ARG A 784 -2.04 -24.31 -1.58
C ARG A 784 -1.97 -23.03 -0.78
N THR A 785 -1.52 -23.09 0.46
CA THR A 785 -1.54 -21.96 1.40
C THR A 785 -0.13 -21.53 1.77
N VAL A 786 0.17 -20.25 1.56
CA VAL A 786 1.35 -19.57 2.13
C VAL A 786 0.94 -19.00 3.48
N THR A 787 1.64 -19.37 4.55
CA THR A 787 1.40 -18.86 5.91
C THR A 787 2.64 -18.16 6.42
N VAL A 788 2.56 -16.85 6.64
CA VAL A 788 3.63 -16.05 7.25
C VAL A 788 3.29 -15.77 8.70
N THR A 789 4.16 -16.15 9.63
CA THR A 789 3.97 -15.98 11.09
C THR A 789 5.04 -15.06 11.65
N PHE A 790 4.64 -14.07 12.45
CA PHE A 790 5.53 -13.02 12.97
C PHE A 790 5.86 -13.26 14.45
N ASN A 791 7.14 -13.40 14.79
CA ASN A 791 7.62 -13.65 16.17
C ASN A 791 6.83 -14.71 16.98
N GLY A 792 6.27 -15.74 16.32
CA GLY A 792 5.44 -16.75 16.99
C GLY A 792 4.16 -16.15 17.60
N THR A 793 4.00 -16.27 18.92
CA THR A 793 2.85 -15.68 19.65
C THR A 793 3.01 -14.18 19.91
N ASP A 794 4.21 -13.62 19.73
CA ASP A 794 4.45 -12.21 20.05
C ASP A 794 4.02 -11.27 18.93
N GLY A 795 3.95 -11.71 17.67
CA GLY A 795 3.53 -10.85 16.56
C GLY A 795 4.47 -9.67 16.29
N ILE A 796 4.03 -8.77 15.40
CA ILE A 796 4.70 -7.50 15.12
C ILE A 796 3.69 -6.37 15.18
N VAL A 797 4.10 -5.23 15.73
CA VAL A 797 3.29 -4.01 15.77
C VAL A 797 3.39 -3.28 14.43
N ALA A 798 2.23 -3.01 13.82
CA ALA A 798 2.09 -2.07 12.71
C ALA A 798 1.30 -0.84 13.18
N GLU A 799 1.86 0.35 13.01
CA GLU A 799 1.19 1.62 13.29
C GLU A 799 0.34 2.05 12.07
N LYS A 800 -0.35 3.19 12.14
CA LYS A 800 -1.07 3.73 10.97
C LYS A 800 -0.14 4.19 9.84
N ALA A 801 1.01 4.77 10.18
CA ALA A 801 1.98 5.30 9.22
C ALA A 801 3.01 4.26 8.72
N ASP A 802 2.96 3.04 9.27
CA ASP A 802 3.76 1.90 8.84
C ASP A 802 2.85 0.82 8.26
N SER A 803 3.36 0.05 7.29
CA SER A 803 2.64 -1.11 6.76
C SER A 803 3.56 -2.31 6.83
N ILE A 804 3.07 -3.42 7.38
CA ILE A 804 3.62 -4.71 7.04
C ILE A 804 3.30 -4.94 5.56
N ASP A 805 4.28 -5.42 4.78
CA ASP A 805 4.13 -5.86 3.39
C ASP A 805 4.79 -7.23 3.27
N VAL A 806 3.98 -8.26 3.03
CA VAL A 806 4.42 -9.62 2.70
C VAL A 806 4.34 -9.79 1.19
N SER A 807 5.47 -10.07 0.55
CA SER A 807 5.54 -10.24 -0.90
C SER A 807 6.29 -11.48 -1.37
N PHE A 808 5.78 -12.08 -2.44
CA PHE A 808 6.37 -13.22 -3.15
C PHE A 808 5.86 -13.28 -4.59
N LYS A 809 6.50 -14.07 -5.46
CA LYS A 809 6.13 -14.14 -6.89
C LYS A 809 5.17 -15.27 -7.24
N VAL A 810 4.23 -14.98 -8.12
CA VAL A 810 3.25 -15.91 -8.71
C VAL A 810 3.16 -15.72 -10.23
N LYS A 811 2.71 -16.76 -10.95
CA LYS A 811 2.41 -16.70 -12.39
C LYS A 811 1.14 -17.50 -12.73
N PRO A 812 0.44 -17.22 -13.85
CA PRO A 812 -0.70 -18.04 -14.26
C PRO A 812 -0.31 -19.49 -14.53
N SER A 813 -1.12 -20.42 -14.01
CA SER A 813 -0.91 -21.87 -14.15
C SER A 813 -1.28 -22.37 -15.55
N ASP A 814 -0.77 -23.55 -15.93
CA ASP A 814 -1.14 -24.19 -17.21
C ASP A 814 -2.67 -24.40 -17.33
N ALA A 815 -3.37 -24.58 -16.21
CA ALA A 815 -4.84 -24.69 -16.16
C ALA A 815 -5.54 -23.36 -16.52
N ALA A 816 -4.99 -22.22 -16.12
CA ALA A 816 -5.51 -20.90 -16.50
C ALA A 816 -5.37 -20.66 -18.02
N TYR A 817 -4.21 -20.97 -18.59
CA TYR A 817 -4.00 -20.88 -20.05
C TYR A 817 -4.94 -21.80 -20.83
N ALA A 818 -5.08 -23.07 -20.41
CA ALA A 818 -5.97 -24.03 -21.07
C ALA A 818 -7.44 -23.61 -21.00
N THR A 819 -7.90 -23.13 -19.84
CA THR A 819 -9.30 -22.70 -19.62
C THR A 819 -9.64 -21.46 -20.45
N TYR A 820 -8.75 -20.47 -20.50
CA TYR A 820 -8.97 -19.27 -21.31
C TYR A 820 -8.94 -19.57 -22.81
N ALA A 821 -8.07 -20.48 -23.28
CA ALA A 821 -8.04 -20.90 -24.68
C ALA A 821 -9.33 -21.59 -25.14
N GLY A 822 -9.99 -22.35 -24.26
CA GLY A 822 -11.28 -22.97 -24.55
C GLY A 822 -12.47 -22.01 -24.53
N ASN A 823 -12.50 -21.08 -23.57
CA ASN A 823 -13.69 -20.25 -23.29
C ASN A 823 -13.63 -18.81 -23.82
N GLN A 824 -12.43 -18.26 -24.06
CA GLN A 824 -12.16 -16.87 -24.44
C GLN A 824 -12.76 -15.80 -23.51
N GLN A 825 -13.16 -16.20 -22.29
CA GLN A 825 -13.77 -15.32 -21.30
C GLN A 825 -13.17 -15.62 -19.92
N TYR A 826 -12.88 -14.55 -19.20
CA TYR A 826 -12.57 -14.61 -17.78
C TYR A 826 -13.87 -14.67 -16.97
N GLN A 827 -13.83 -15.32 -15.81
CA GLN A 827 -14.99 -15.47 -14.93
C GLN A 827 -15.06 -14.37 -13.86
N ASN A 828 -13.98 -13.62 -13.67
CA ASN A 828 -13.80 -12.70 -12.56
C ASN A 828 -13.26 -11.35 -13.03
N ALA A 829 -13.54 -10.31 -12.24
CA ALA A 829 -12.90 -9.00 -12.34
C ALA A 829 -12.14 -8.73 -11.05
N GLY A 830 -10.93 -8.15 -11.13
CA GLY A 830 -10.15 -7.82 -9.94
C GLY A 830 -10.81 -6.75 -9.09
N GLU A 831 -10.82 -6.97 -7.78
CA GLU A 831 -11.49 -6.07 -6.83
C GLU A 831 -10.77 -4.71 -6.73
N PRO A 832 -11.42 -3.66 -6.18
CA PRO A 832 -10.80 -2.35 -5.99
C PRO A 832 -9.47 -2.44 -5.22
N ASN A 833 -8.54 -1.54 -5.52
CA ASN A 833 -7.21 -1.43 -4.90
C ASN A 833 -6.25 -2.63 -5.08
N THR A 834 -6.61 -3.65 -5.88
CA THR A 834 -5.77 -4.83 -6.13
C THR A 834 -4.57 -4.60 -7.08
N GLY A 835 -4.18 -3.35 -7.33
CA GLY A 835 -3.11 -2.93 -8.24
C GLY A 835 -3.59 -2.71 -9.69
N THR A 836 -2.87 -1.89 -10.46
CA THR A 836 -3.27 -1.45 -11.81
C THR A 836 -3.42 -2.59 -12.82
N ALA A 837 -2.68 -3.70 -12.63
CA ALA A 837 -2.79 -4.89 -13.45
C ALA A 837 -4.07 -5.72 -13.19
N SER A 838 -4.82 -5.43 -12.12
CA SER A 838 -5.92 -6.26 -11.64
C SER A 838 -7.22 -5.47 -11.40
N ALA A 839 -7.17 -4.32 -10.74
CA ALA A 839 -8.36 -3.59 -10.30
C ALA A 839 -9.28 -3.21 -11.49
N GLY A 840 -10.50 -3.73 -11.47
CA GLY A 840 -11.48 -3.59 -12.56
C GLY A 840 -11.15 -4.33 -13.85
N GLN A 841 -9.98 -4.98 -13.95
CA GLN A 841 -9.57 -5.79 -15.10
C GLN A 841 -10.23 -7.16 -15.05
N GLN A 842 -10.48 -7.76 -16.20
CA GLN A 842 -10.93 -9.15 -16.32
C GLN A 842 -9.73 -10.10 -16.14
N GLY A 843 -9.92 -11.22 -15.43
CA GLY A 843 -8.87 -12.21 -15.20
C GLY A 843 -9.32 -13.41 -14.35
N PHE A 844 -8.37 -14.23 -13.90
CA PHE A 844 -8.60 -15.30 -12.93
C PHE A 844 -8.13 -14.89 -11.54
N TYR A 845 -8.94 -15.07 -10.49
CA TYR A 845 -8.52 -14.73 -9.13
C TYR A 845 -7.25 -15.48 -8.71
N SER A 846 -6.33 -14.78 -8.04
CA SER A 846 -5.07 -15.32 -7.52
C SER A 846 -5.23 -16.16 -6.24
N ASN A 847 -6.29 -15.97 -5.48
CA ASN A 847 -6.58 -16.66 -4.23
C ASN A 847 -8.03 -17.12 -4.12
N VAL A 848 -8.21 -18.24 -3.40
CA VAL A 848 -9.51 -18.73 -2.92
C VAL A 848 -9.90 -18.01 -1.63
N ASP A 849 -8.93 -17.84 -0.73
CA ASP A 849 -9.11 -17.21 0.58
C ASP A 849 -7.78 -16.57 1.00
N ALA A 850 -7.81 -15.44 1.70
CA ALA A 850 -6.63 -14.83 2.29
C ALA A 850 -7.02 -14.02 3.53
N ARG A 851 -6.28 -14.18 4.62
CA ARG A 851 -6.66 -13.64 5.95
C ARG A 851 -5.47 -13.00 6.66
N LEU A 852 -5.76 -11.90 7.34
CA LEU A 852 -4.89 -11.24 8.30
C LEU A 852 -5.35 -11.64 9.70
N ASN A 853 -4.50 -12.29 10.49
CA ASN A 853 -4.72 -12.55 11.91
C ASN A 853 -3.98 -11.47 12.72
N TYR A 854 -4.75 -10.69 13.47
CA TYR A 854 -4.26 -9.50 14.17
C TYR A 854 -5.05 -9.25 15.46
N CYS A 855 -4.58 -8.31 16.28
CA CYS A 855 -5.42 -7.64 17.28
C CYS A 855 -5.32 -6.12 17.10
N VAL A 856 -6.36 -5.39 17.49
CA VAL A 856 -6.20 -3.95 17.77
C VAL A 856 -5.44 -3.82 19.10
N LEU A 857 -4.34 -3.09 19.08
CA LEU A 857 -3.61 -2.70 20.28
C LEU A 857 -4.29 -1.46 20.86
N THR A 858 -5.06 -1.67 21.92
CA THR A 858 -5.66 -0.57 22.68
C THR A 858 -4.78 -0.31 23.90
N GLU A 859 -4.11 0.83 23.94
CA GLU A 859 -3.25 1.23 25.05
C GLU A 859 -4.01 2.16 25.99
N VAL A 860 -4.57 1.58 27.05
CA VAL A 860 -5.36 2.31 28.06
C VAL A 860 -4.52 2.38 29.32
N ASN A 861 -4.15 3.58 29.76
CA ASN A 861 -3.26 3.77 30.91
C ASN A 861 -1.96 2.91 30.81
N ARG A 862 -1.39 2.80 29.60
CA ARG A 862 -0.22 1.95 29.26
C ARG A 862 -0.44 0.44 29.43
N THR A 863 -1.68 -0.02 29.59
CA THR A 863 -2.02 -1.44 29.50
C THR A 863 -2.46 -1.71 28.07
N THR A 864 -1.65 -2.46 27.35
CA THR A 864 -1.96 -2.86 25.99
C THR A 864 -2.87 -4.08 26.00
N SER A 865 -4.16 -3.88 25.74
CA SER A 865 -5.09 -5.00 25.51
C SER A 865 -5.14 -5.35 24.02
N CYS A 866 -5.17 -6.64 23.73
CA CYS A 866 -4.94 -7.22 22.41
C CYS A 866 -5.71 -8.54 22.32
N ALA A 867 -6.92 -8.50 21.78
CA ALA A 867 -7.74 -9.68 21.50
C ALA A 867 -7.54 -10.09 20.03
N PRO A 868 -7.03 -11.30 19.73
CA PRO A 868 -6.88 -11.77 18.35
C PRO A 868 -8.23 -11.87 17.63
N THR A 869 -8.22 -11.50 16.35
CA THR A 869 -9.35 -11.52 15.42
C THR A 869 -8.80 -11.60 14.00
N GLU A 870 -9.69 -11.82 13.01
CA GLU A 870 -9.31 -12.02 11.62
C GLU A 870 -10.07 -11.09 10.68
N VAL A 871 -9.46 -10.75 9.55
CA VAL A 871 -10.10 -10.03 8.44
C VAL A 871 -9.65 -10.61 7.10
N GLU A 872 -10.56 -10.64 6.13
CA GLU A 872 -10.32 -11.14 4.78
C GLU A 872 -9.63 -10.09 3.90
N TYR A 873 -8.78 -10.57 2.98
CA TYR A 873 -8.12 -9.78 1.95
C TYR A 873 -8.92 -9.81 0.64
N PRO A 874 -8.84 -8.75 -0.19
CA PRO A 874 -9.48 -8.74 -1.51
C PRO A 874 -8.84 -9.74 -2.48
N HIS A 875 -9.49 -9.95 -3.62
CA HIS A 875 -9.09 -10.91 -4.66
C HIS A 875 -8.53 -10.22 -5.93
N PRO A 876 -7.20 -10.16 -6.11
CA PRO A 876 -6.58 -9.76 -7.37
C PRO A 876 -6.78 -10.82 -8.46
N VAL A 877 -6.82 -10.39 -9.72
CA VAL A 877 -6.86 -11.28 -10.90
C VAL A 877 -5.57 -11.25 -11.72
N VAL A 878 -5.12 -12.42 -12.19
CA VAL A 878 -4.07 -12.56 -13.21
C VAL A 878 -4.68 -12.77 -14.60
N GLN A 879 -3.92 -12.43 -15.66
CA GLN A 879 -4.32 -12.65 -17.05
C GLN A 879 -3.34 -13.57 -17.77
N VAL A 880 -3.80 -14.17 -18.86
CA VAL A 880 -2.99 -14.97 -19.80
C VAL A 880 -2.97 -14.32 -21.18
N LYS A 881 -1.88 -14.54 -21.93
CA LYS A 881 -1.81 -14.27 -23.36
C LYS A 881 -1.69 -15.57 -24.15
N LEU A 882 -2.40 -15.65 -25.26
CA LEU A 882 -2.36 -16.79 -26.17
C LEU A 882 -1.65 -16.40 -27.47
N GLY A 883 -1.05 -17.38 -28.13
CA GLY A 883 -0.44 -17.19 -29.43
C GLY A 883 -1.40 -17.48 -30.57
N LYS A 884 -0.88 -17.39 -31.79
CA LYS A 884 -1.58 -17.72 -33.03
C LYS A 884 -0.63 -18.30 -34.06
N ILE A 885 -1.16 -19.03 -35.04
CA ILE A 885 -0.39 -19.52 -36.18
C ILE A 885 -1.02 -19.06 -37.48
N LYS A 886 -0.22 -18.40 -38.32
CA LYS A 886 -0.57 -18.13 -39.71
C LYS A 886 -0.18 -19.33 -40.55
N ILE A 887 -1.14 -19.91 -41.26
CA ILE A 887 -0.96 -21.04 -42.16
C ILE A 887 -1.11 -20.54 -43.60
N VAL A 888 -0.11 -20.79 -44.44
CA VAL A 888 -0.09 -20.36 -45.85
C VAL A 888 0.11 -21.58 -46.76
N LYS A 889 -0.72 -21.73 -47.78
CA LYS A 889 -0.56 -22.72 -48.84
C LYS A 889 0.12 -22.08 -50.04
N GLN A 890 1.12 -22.77 -50.59
CA GLN A 890 1.78 -22.42 -51.83
C GLN A 890 1.76 -23.61 -52.82
N TRP A 891 1.84 -23.26 -54.10
CA TRP A 891 1.83 -24.15 -55.25
C TRP A 891 2.97 -23.76 -56.19
N SER A 892 3.89 -24.68 -56.49
CA SER A 892 5.09 -24.36 -57.30
C SER A 892 4.76 -23.96 -58.73
N ASP A 893 3.59 -24.38 -59.23
CA ASP A 893 3.11 -24.12 -60.58
C ASP A 893 2.18 -22.90 -60.68
N GLY A 894 1.91 -22.23 -59.55
CA GLY A 894 1.14 -20.98 -59.45
C GLY A 894 -0.29 -21.18 -58.96
N ALA A 895 -0.66 -20.47 -57.89
CA ALA A 895 -1.95 -20.64 -57.19
C ALA A 895 -3.20 -20.44 -58.08
N SER A 896 -3.12 -19.66 -59.16
CA SER A 896 -4.24 -19.42 -60.08
C SER A 896 -4.68 -20.66 -60.87
N LYS A 897 -3.84 -21.70 -60.96
CA LYS A 897 -4.22 -23.01 -61.55
C LYS A 897 -5.08 -23.86 -60.62
N HIS A 898 -5.17 -23.48 -59.36
CA HIS A 898 -5.87 -24.20 -58.30
C HIS A 898 -7.12 -23.45 -57.82
N ASP A 899 -7.49 -22.38 -58.52
CA ASP A 899 -8.56 -21.44 -58.16
C ASP A 899 -9.93 -22.10 -57.87
N ASP A 900 -10.18 -23.26 -58.49
CA ASP A 900 -11.43 -24.02 -58.42
C ASP A 900 -11.40 -25.10 -57.32
N GLY A 901 -10.23 -25.33 -56.70
CA GLY A 901 -9.97 -26.40 -55.74
C GLY A 901 -9.81 -25.94 -54.30
N SER A 902 -9.53 -26.92 -53.43
CA SER A 902 -9.24 -26.68 -52.01
C SER A 902 -8.32 -27.75 -51.45
N VAL A 903 -7.49 -27.36 -50.48
CA VAL A 903 -6.65 -28.25 -49.68
C VAL A 903 -7.18 -28.29 -48.25
N THR A 904 -7.22 -29.47 -47.65
CA THR A 904 -7.53 -29.64 -46.22
C THR A 904 -6.25 -29.92 -45.42
N VAL A 905 -6.12 -29.22 -44.30
CA VAL A 905 -4.98 -29.33 -43.39
C VAL A 905 -5.46 -29.50 -41.95
N GLN A 906 -4.69 -30.23 -41.14
CA GLN A 906 -4.94 -30.40 -39.71
C GLN A 906 -3.85 -29.65 -38.93
N LEU A 907 -4.25 -28.79 -38.00
CA LEU A 907 -3.34 -28.23 -37.01
C LEU A 907 -3.17 -29.25 -35.88
N GLN A 908 -1.93 -29.44 -35.43
CA GLN A 908 -1.54 -30.42 -34.44
C GLN A 908 -0.59 -29.80 -33.43
N ARG A 909 -0.51 -30.37 -32.22
CA ARG A 909 0.42 -29.96 -31.17
C ARG A 909 0.98 -31.15 -30.39
N LYS A 910 2.05 -30.91 -29.64
CA LYS A 910 2.56 -31.78 -28.56
C LYS A 910 3.17 -30.90 -27.47
N LYS A 911 3.28 -31.39 -26.23
CA LYS A 911 3.91 -30.62 -25.13
C LYS A 911 5.39 -30.37 -25.47
N SER A 912 5.84 -29.12 -25.39
CA SER A 912 7.23 -28.76 -25.73
C SER A 912 8.22 -29.45 -24.79
N GLY A 913 9.36 -29.89 -25.33
CA GLY A 913 10.45 -30.50 -24.56
C GLY A 913 10.22 -31.96 -24.10
N ASP A 914 9.00 -32.50 -24.19
CA ASP A 914 8.73 -33.91 -23.88
C ASP A 914 8.84 -34.78 -25.14
N SER A 915 9.87 -35.62 -25.16
CA SER A 915 10.14 -36.59 -26.25
C SER A 915 9.08 -37.68 -26.38
N ASN A 916 8.25 -37.92 -25.35
CA ASN A 916 7.20 -38.93 -25.33
C ASN A 916 5.79 -38.34 -25.50
N ALA A 917 5.67 -37.02 -25.62
CA ALA A 917 4.36 -36.37 -25.77
C ALA A 917 3.66 -36.84 -27.05
N GLN A 918 2.40 -37.24 -26.91
CA GLN A 918 1.57 -37.61 -28.05
C GLN A 918 1.22 -36.38 -28.90
N LEU A 919 1.01 -36.62 -30.19
CA LEU A 919 0.58 -35.60 -31.14
C LEU A 919 -0.95 -35.50 -31.07
N GLU A 920 -1.46 -34.32 -30.72
CA GLU A 920 -2.88 -34.01 -30.57
C GLU A 920 -3.36 -33.12 -31.71
N ASP A 921 -4.55 -33.39 -32.25
CA ASP A 921 -5.22 -32.51 -33.21
C ASP A 921 -5.82 -31.28 -32.47
N VAL A 922 -5.56 -30.08 -33.01
CA VAL A 922 -6.00 -28.80 -32.44
C VAL A 922 -7.13 -28.22 -33.28
N GLY A 923 -8.35 -28.33 -32.77
CA GLY A 923 -9.55 -27.91 -33.49
C GLY A 923 -9.88 -28.83 -34.67
N GLY A 924 -10.81 -28.38 -35.51
CA GLY A 924 -11.24 -29.14 -36.69
C GLY A 924 -10.33 -28.96 -37.91
N VAL A 925 -10.57 -29.78 -38.94
CA VAL A 925 -9.90 -29.69 -40.25
C VAL A 925 -10.12 -28.31 -40.88
N ILE A 926 -9.03 -27.70 -41.32
CA ILE A 926 -8.97 -26.37 -41.91
C ILE A 926 -8.97 -26.50 -43.44
N THR A 927 -9.82 -25.74 -44.14
CA THR A 927 -9.84 -25.69 -45.60
C THR A 927 -9.15 -24.44 -46.12
N LEU A 928 -8.19 -24.59 -47.03
CA LEU A 928 -7.47 -23.52 -47.73
C LEU A 928 -7.86 -23.54 -49.22
N ASN A 929 -8.21 -22.38 -49.78
CA ASN A 929 -8.66 -22.24 -51.17
C ASN A 929 -8.50 -20.79 -51.65
N LYS A 930 -8.90 -20.50 -52.90
CA LYS A 930 -8.89 -19.14 -53.44
C LYS A 930 -9.69 -18.13 -52.59
N GLY A 931 -10.81 -18.56 -52.01
CA GLY A 931 -11.71 -17.71 -51.23
C GLY A 931 -11.08 -17.11 -49.95
N ASN A 932 -10.19 -17.84 -49.30
CA ASN A 932 -9.36 -17.31 -48.20
C ASN A 932 -7.95 -16.89 -48.64
N GLY A 933 -7.71 -16.75 -49.95
CA GLY A 933 -6.42 -16.35 -50.50
C GLY A 933 -5.30 -17.33 -50.19
N TRP A 934 -5.63 -18.63 -50.07
CA TRP A 934 -4.72 -19.72 -49.72
C TRP A 934 -4.03 -19.55 -48.35
N GLN A 935 -4.65 -18.84 -47.41
CA GLN A 935 -4.12 -18.65 -46.07
C GLN A 935 -5.22 -18.62 -45.01
N THR A 936 -4.85 -18.91 -43.76
CA THR A 936 -5.69 -18.64 -42.58
C THR A 936 -4.81 -18.30 -41.39
N THR A 937 -5.45 -17.79 -40.32
CA THR A 937 -4.82 -17.66 -39.01
C THR A 937 -5.67 -18.44 -38.01
N VAL A 938 -5.01 -19.23 -37.14
CA VAL A 938 -5.67 -19.90 -36.01
C VAL A 938 -5.14 -19.26 -34.73
N ASP A 939 -6.03 -18.60 -34.00
CA ASP A 939 -5.75 -17.94 -32.73
C ASP A 939 -5.97 -18.87 -31.52
N ASN A 940 -5.73 -18.36 -30.31
CA ASN A 940 -5.95 -19.04 -29.02
C ASN A 940 -5.03 -20.25 -28.76
N LEU A 941 -3.82 -20.22 -29.31
CA LEU A 941 -2.83 -21.26 -29.09
C LEU A 941 -2.22 -21.13 -27.69
N VAL A 942 -2.27 -22.21 -26.93
CA VAL A 942 -1.67 -22.31 -25.59
C VAL A 942 -0.14 -22.39 -25.73
N PRO A 943 0.64 -21.52 -25.07
CA PRO A 943 2.10 -21.63 -25.03
C PRO A 943 2.58 -22.84 -24.21
N GLY A 944 3.82 -23.27 -24.41
CA GLY A 944 4.38 -24.51 -23.86
C GLY A 944 4.09 -25.75 -24.72
N TYR A 945 3.71 -25.54 -25.99
CA TYR A 945 3.44 -26.60 -26.96
C TYR A 945 4.20 -26.33 -28.27
N THR A 946 4.71 -27.41 -28.89
CA THR A 946 5.22 -27.41 -30.26
C THR A 946 4.04 -27.58 -31.21
N TYR A 947 3.83 -26.64 -32.12
CA TYR A 947 2.74 -26.68 -33.11
C TYR A 947 3.25 -27.13 -34.48
N SER A 948 2.45 -27.96 -35.15
CA SER A 948 2.69 -28.39 -36.52
C SER A 948 1.42 -28.46 -37.34
N VAL A 949 1.53 -28.27 -38.66
CA VAL A 949 0.44 -28.42 -39.61
C VAL A 949 0.75 -29.59 -40.54
N ALA A 950 -0.25 -30.43 -40.82
CA ALA A 950 -0.18 -31.51 -41.79
C ALA A 950 -1.23 -31.30 -42.89
N GLU A 951 -0.84 -31.43 -44.16
CA GLU A 951 -1.77 -31.52 -45.28
C GLU A 951 -2.36 -32.93 -45.35
N ILE A 952 -3.69 -33.03 -45.31
CA ILE A 952 -4.40 -34.32 -45.25
C ILE A 952 -5.17 -34.65 -46.55
N SER A 953 -5.38 -33.67 -47.43
CA SER A 953 -5.81 -33.91 -48.82
C SER A 953 -4.60 -34.17 -49.72
N GLY A 954 -4.35 -35.42 -50.09
CA GLY A 954 -3.29 -35.77 -51.04
C GLY A 954 -3.74 -35.67 -52.49
N ASP A 955 -3.08 -34.82 -53.29
CA ASP A 955 -3.01 -34.98 -54.75
C ASP A 955 -1.65 -35.59 -55.09
N ASP A 956 -1.65 -36.83 -55.58
CA ASP A 956 -0.41 -37.59 -55.83
C ASP A 956 0.49 -37.01 -56.93
N ARG A 957 0.01 -36.03 -57.71
CA ARG A 957 0.82 -35.25 -58.65
C ARG A 957 1.79 -34.28 -57.96
N TYR A 958 1.64 -34.05 -56.65
CA TYR A 958 2.46 -33.11 -55.90
C TYR A 958 3.24 -33.79 -54.78
N ASP A 959 4.40 -33.24 -54.46
CA ASP A 959 5.11 -33.50 -53.20
C ASP A 959 4.86 -32.36 -52.23
N VAL A 960 4.49 -32.70 -50.99
CA VAL A 960 4.20 -31.73 -49.93
C VAL A 960 5.46 -31.46 -49.12
N SER A 961 5.78 -30.19 -48.93
CA SER A 961 6.90 -29.72 -48.09
C SER A 961 6.46 -28.61 -47.15
N TYR A 962 7.16 -28.46 -46.04
CA TYR A 962 6.75 -27.57 -44.94
C TYR A 962 7.90 -26.67 -44.48
N THR A 963 7.63 -25.37 -44.32
CA THR A 963 8.56 -24.37 -43.78
C THR A 963 7.94 -23.71 -42.55
N GLY A 964 8.69 -23.55 -41.46
CA GLY A 964 8.17 -23.00 -40.20
C GLY A 964 7.20 -23.95 -39.46
N ASN A 965 7.39 -25.26 -39.66
CA ASN A 965 6.56 -26.32 -39.08
C ASN A 965 7.27 -27.01 -37.89
N ASN A 966 6.51 -27.58 -36.96
CA ASN A 966 7.05 -28.14 -35.68
C ASN A 966 7.87 -27.08 -34.91
N VAL A 967 7.23 -25.96 -34.58
CA VAL A 967 7.84 -24.82 -33.88
C VAL A 967 7.21 -24.66 -32.50
N ASP A 968 8.03 -24.40 -31.48
CA ASP A 968 7.56 -24.12 -30.12
C ASP A 968 6.93 -22.74 -30.02
N LEU A 969 5.74 -22.68 -29.41
CA LEU A 969 5.14 -21.44 -28.93
C LEU A 969 5.48 -21.28 -27.45
N THR A 970 6.35 -20.35 -27.09
CA THR A 970 6.72 -20.13 -25.68
C THR A 970 5.90 -19.01 -25.03
N LYS A 971 5.94 -18.93 -23.68
CA LYS A 971 5.30 -17.84 -22.95
C LYS A 971 5.98 -16.49 -23.23
N GLN A 972 7.31 -16.48 -23.32
CA GLN A 972 8.13 -15.32 -23.67
C GLN A 972 7.71 -14.72 -25.03
N MET A 973 7.37 -15.57 -26.01
CA MET A 973 6.90 -15.13 -27.33
C MET A 973 5.56 -14.39 -27.26
N VAL A 974 4.57 -14.94 -26.55
CA VAL A 974 3.22 -14.33 -26.45
C VAL A 974 3.18 -13.12 -25.51
N TRP A 975 4.10 -13.04 -24.55
CA TRP A 975 4.22 -11.90 -23.62
C TRP A 975 5.17 -10.80 -24.06
N SER A 976 5.93 -11.00 -25.13
CA SER A 976 6.79 -10.01 -25.77
C SER A 976 6.05 -8.70 -26.08
N SER A 977 6.80 -7.59 -26.09
CA SER A 977 6.35 -6.29 -26.60
C SER A 977 6.25 -6.24 -28.12
N ASN A 978 6.92 -7.16 -28.83
CA ASN A 978 6.78 -7.30 -30.28
C ASN A 978 5.47 -8.04 -30.61
N ALA A 979 4.54 -7.35 -31.27
CA ALA A 979 3.22 -7.86 -31.63
C ALA A 979 3.25 -9.14 -32.50
N ASP A 980 4.32 -9.36 -33.26
CA ASP A 980 4.47 -10.53 -34.13
C ASP A 980 5.16 -11.71 -33.45
N ALA A 981 5.81 -11.53 -32.29
CA ALA A 981 6.56 -12.61 -31.63
C ALA A 981 5.69 -13.80 -31.21
N GLY A 982 4.44 -13.55 -30.81
CA GLY A 982 3.43 -14.59 -30.51
C GLY A 982 2.76 -15.23 -31.74
N THR A 983 3.23 -14.90 -32.95
CA THR A 983 2.66 -15.37 -34.23
C THR A 983 3.59 -16.37 -34.90
N LEU A 984 3.27 -17.66 -34.80
CA LEU A 984 3.91 -18.70 -35.60
C LEU A 984 3.52 -18.56 -37.09
N ASN A 985 4.39 -18.99 -37.99
CA ASN A 985 4.15 -18.98 -39.43
C ASN A 985 4.51 -20.33 -40.02
N ALA A 986 3.54 -21.05 -40.58
CA ALA A 986 3.74 -22.32 -41.27
C ALA A 986 3.34 -22.19 -42.74
N THR A 987 4.26 -22.49 -43.66
CA THR A 987 4.01 -22.52 -45.10
C THR A 987 4.05 -23.96 -45.61
N ILE A 988 3.02 -24.35 -46.35
CA ILE A 988 2.84 -25.68 -46.94
C ILE A 988 2.94 -25.55 -48.45
N THR A 989 4.02 -26.07 -49.03
CA THR A 989 4.31 -25.94 -50.46
C THR A 989 4.11 -27.27 -51.16
N ASN A 990 3.16 -27.29 -52.10
CA ASN A 990 2.98 -28.43 -53.01
C ASN A 990 3.81 -28.17 -54.26
N THR A 991 4.79 -29.03 -54.47
CA THR A 991 5.68 -28.99 -55.63
C THR A 991 5.17 -29.98 -56.66
N LEU A 992 4.81 -29.49 -57.85
CA LEU A 992 4.33 -30.32 -58.95
C LEU A 992 5.45 -31.29 -59.35
N LYS A 993 5.17 -32.59 -59.25
CA LYS A 993 6.09 -33.63 -59.70
C LYS A 993 6.32 -33.50 -61.19
N THR A 994 7.55 -33.79 -61.61
CA THR A 994 7.90 -33.89 -63.01
C THR A 994 8.42 -35.28 -63.34
N VAL A 995 8.23 -35.67 -64.60
CA VAL A 995 8.62 -36.98 -65.13
C VAL A 995 9.40 -36.76 -66.42
N ALA A 996 10.59 -37.36 -66.51
CA ALA A 996 11.43 -37.25 -67.68
C ALA A 996 11.10 -38.35 -68.71
N LEU A 997 11.07 -37.98 -69.99
CA LEU A 997 11.17 -38.91 -71.11
C LEU A 997 12.58 -38.84 -71.67
N GLU A 998 13.37 -39.88 -71.43
CA GLU A 998 14.78 -39.91 -71.84
C GLU A 998 14.91 -40.30 -73.32
N ASN A 999 15.50 -39.42 -74.13
CA ASN A 999 15.95 -39.65 -75.52
C ASN A 999 14.95 -40.28 -76.52
N ALA A 1000 13.66 -40.40 -76.17
CA ALA A 1000 12.71 -41.19 -76.95
C ALA A 1000 12.30 -40.56 -78.29
N ILE A 1001 12.46 -39.23 -78.45
CA ILE A 1001 12.28 -38.56 -79.74
C ILE A 1001 13.65 -38.43 -80.41
N SER A 1002 13.88 -39.25 -81.43
CA SER A 1002 15.13 -39.29 -82.20
C SER A 1002 14.84 -39.43 -83.70
N VAL A 1003 15.82 -39.02 -84.51
CA VAL A 1003 15.77 -39.08 -85.97
C VAL A 1003 16.81 -40.06 -86.49
N LYS A 1004 16.51 -40.71 -87.61
CA LYS A 1004 17.48 -41.39 -88.47
C LYS A 1004 17.50 -40.72 -89.83
N LYS A 1005 18.70 -40.54 -90.38
CA LYS A 1005 18.88 -40.13 -91.78
C LYS A 1005 19.26 -41.32 -92.65
N ASP A 1006 18.58 -41.47 -93.78
CA ASP A 1006 18.98 -42.37 -94.87
C ASP A 1006 19.15 -41.59 -96.19
N LEU A 1007 19.95 -42.14 -97.09
CA LEU A 1007 20.20 -41.61 -98.44
C LEU A 1007 19.85 -42.67 -99.48
N ALA A 1008 18.89 -42.36 -100.35
CA ALA A 1008 18.49 -43.23 -101.45
C ALA A 1008 19.19 -42.81 -102.76
N GLY A 1009 19.87 -43.76 -103.41
CA GLY A 1009 20.52 -43.53 -104.70
C GLY A 1009 21.94 -42.95 -104.64
N ARG A 1010 22.52 -42.77 -103.44
CA ARG A 1010 23.96 -42.53 -103.24
C ARG A 1010 24.40 -42.95 -101.83
N GLU A 1011 25.69 -43.27 -101.70
CA GLU A 1011 26.35 -43.43 -100.40
C GLU A 1011 26.55 -42.09 -99.66
N TRP A 1012 26.78 -42.19 -98.35
CA TRP A 1012 27.18 -41.09 -97.48
C TRP A 1012 28.60 -40.59 -97.78
N LYS A 1013 28.84 -39.30 -97.55
CA LYS A 1013 30.16 -38.64 -97.62
C LYS A 1013 30.51 -38.06 -96.26
N THR A 1014 31.81 -37.94 -95.98
CA THR A 1014 32.34 -37.33 -94.74
C THR A 1014 31.96 -35.87 -94.50
N SER A 1015 31.46 -35.18 -95.54
CA SER A 1015 30.95 -33.81 -95.46
C SER A 1015 29.42 -33.71 -95.39
N ASP A 1016 28.71 -34.85 -95.39
CA ASP A 1016 27.24 -34.84 -95.36
C ASP A 1016 26.75 -34.54 -93.94
N THR A 1017 25.90 -33.51 -93.84
CA THR A 1017 25.27 -33.08 -92.60
C THR A 1017 23.81 -32.71 -92.89
N PHE A 1018 22.90 -33.15 -92.02
CA PHE A 1018 21.46 -32.96 -92.16
C PHE A 1018 20.88 -32.50 -90.84
N ASP A 1019 20.09 -31.42 -90.88
CA ASP A 1019 19.47 -30.81 -89.71
C ASP A 1019 17.99 -31.17 -89.65
N PHE A 1020 17.48 -31.40 -88.44
CA PHE A 1020 16.10 -31.80 -88.19
C PHE A 1020 15.50 -30.93 -87.10
N THR A 1021 14.27 -30.48 -87.29
CA THR A 1021 13.54 -29.67 -86.31
C THR A 1021 12.54 -30.50 -85.52
N LEU A 1022 12.46 -30.23 -84.22
CA LEU A 1022 11.36 -30.65 -83.35
C LEU A 1022 10.48 -29.43 -83.03
N ALA A 1023 9.26 -29.42 -83.55
CA ALA A 1023 8.28 -28.37 -83.27
C ALA A 1023 7.20 -28.88 -82.32
N ALA A 1024 7.12 -28.29 -81.13
CA ALA A 1024 6.03 -28.51 -80.19
C ALA A 1024 4.68 -28.00 -80.75
N LYS A 1025 3.59 -28.75 -80.54
CA LYS A 1025 2.23 -28.30 -80.87
C LYS A 1025 1.56 -27.74 -79.62
N GLY A 1026 1.22 -26.45 -79.65
CA GLY A 1026 0.70 -25.76 -78.46
C GLY A 1026 1.76 -25.68 -77.36
N ASN A 1027 1.37 -25.92 -76.11
CA ASN A 1027 2.23 -25.75 -74.93
C ASN A 1027 2.99 -27.04 -74.55
N ALA A 1028 3.41 -27.86 -75.53
CA ALA A 1028 4.19 -29.06 -75.24
C ALA A 1028 5.65 -28.68 -74.90
N PRO A 1029 6.24 -29.21 -73.81
CA PRO A 1029 7.59 -28.84 -73.38
C PRO A 1029 8.64 -29.31 -74.39
N LEU A 1030 9.70 -28.52 -74.57
CA LEU A 1030 10.85 -28.91 -75.40
C LEU A 1030 11.99 -29.40 -74.50
N PRO A 1031 13.01 -30.09 -75.07
CA PRO A 1031 14.23 -30.41 -74.32
C PRO A 1031 14.92 -29.15 -73.81
N ASP A 1032 15.51 -29.18 -72.61
CA ASP A 1032 16.15 -28.01 -71.98
C ASP A 1032 17.17 -27.30 -72.90
N LYS A 1033 17.93 -28.08 -73.68
CA LYS A 1033 18.91 -27.58 -74.67
C LYS A 1033 18.29 -26.76 -75.82
N CYS A 1034 16.97 -26.77 -75.96
CA CYS A 1034 16.19 -26.14 -77.02
C CYS A 1034 15.34 -24.95 -76.54
N GLU A 1035 15.37 -24.58 -75.25
CA GLU A 1035 14.66 -23.37 -74.81
C GLU A 1035 15.31 -22.07 -75.30
N ALA A 1036 16.64 -22.07 -75.50
CA ALA A 1036 17.38 -20.92 -76.03
C ALA A 1036 17.38 -20.84 -77.57
N ASP A 1037 17.45 -21.98 -78.26
CA ASP A 1037 17.59 -22.08 -79.71
C ASP A 1037 16.26 -22.50 -80.38
N GLN A 1038 15.48 -21.50 -80.82
CA GLN A 1038 14.28 -21.71 -81.62
C GLN A 1038 14.57 -21.47 -83.12
N PRO A 1039 14.33 -22.46 -84.01
CA PRO A 1039 13.70 -23.75 -83.75
C PRO A 1039 14.66 -24.81 -83.15
N CYS A 1040 14.13 -25.65 -82.26
CA CYS A 1040 14.84 -26.79 -81.68
C CYS A 1040 15.37 -27.71 -82.78
N THR A 1041 16.70 -27.79 -82.94
CA THR A 1041 17.34 -28.57 -84.01
C THR A 1041 18.31 -29.62 -83.50
N VAL A 1042 18.42 -30.72 -84.23
CA VAL A 1042 19.52 -31.70 -84.10
C VAL A 1042 20.14 -31.98 -85.45
N LYS A 1043 21.43 -32.29 -85.42
CA LYS A 1043 22.26 -32.51 -86.60
C LYS A 1043 22.68 -33.99 -86.66
N VAL A 1044 22.47 -34.63 -87.80
CA VAL A 1044 23.03 -35.94 -88.12
C VAL A 1044 24.16 -35.75 -89.13
N ASN A 1045 25.34 -36.25 -88.79
CA ASN A 1045 26.53 -36.26 -89.62
C ASN A 1045 26.89 -37.70 -90.04
N SER A 1046 27.78 -37.85 -91.01
CA SER A 1046 28.26 -39.17 -91.48
C SER A 1046 28.98 -40.02 -90.42
N ASP A 1047 29.45 -39.42 -89.32
CA ASP A 1047 30.10 -40.08 -88.19
C ASP A 1047 29.15 -40.34 -87.01
N SER A 1048 27.88 -39.92 -87.12
CA SER A 1048 26.86 -40.17 -86.09
C SER A 1048 26.48 -41.66 -86.07
N GLY A 1049 26.43 -42.26 -84.86
CA GLY A 1049 26.14 -43.68 -84.68
C GLY A 1049 24.84 -44.11 -85.37
N SER A 1050 24.95 -45.05 -86.32
CA SER A 1050 23.85 -45.54 -87.18
C SER A 1050 23.11 -44.43 -87.96
N HIS A 1051 23.74 -43.27 -88.17
CA HIS A 1051 23.15 -42.05 -88.72
C HIS A 1051 21.89 -41.58 -87.95
N THR A 1052 21.94 -41.64 -86.61
CA THR A 1052 20.86 -41.19 -85.72
C THR A 1052 21.26 -40.01 -84.84
N ALA A 1053 20.28 -39.22 -84.39
CA ALA A 1053 20.45 -38.17 -83.38
C ALA A 1053 19.21 -38.05 -82.48
N SER A 1054 19.42 -37.75 -81.20
CA SER A 1054 18.36 -37.55 -80.20
C SER A 1054 18.12 -36.07 -79.92
N PHE A 1055 16.84 -35.67 -79.83
CA PHE A 1055 16.47 -34.34 -79.34
C PHE A 1055 16.77 -34.15 -77.84
N GLY A 1056 17.10 -35.22 -77.11
CA GLY A 1056 17.47 -35.19 -75.70
C GLY A 1056 16.29 -35.53 -74.78
N ASN A 1057 16.47 -35.30 -73.49
CA ASN A 1057 15.43 -35.54 -72.49
C ASN A 1057 14.37 -34.43 -72.55
N ILE A 1058 13.10 -34.79 -72.39
CA ILE A 1058 12.00 -33.84 -72.23
C ILE A 1058 11.35 -34.07 -70.88
N THR A 1059 11.22 -33.01 -70.09
CA THR A 1059 10.60 -33.04 -68.77
C THR A 1059 9.12 -32.64 -68.89
N TYR A 1060 8.23 -33.46 -68.33
CA TYR A 1060 6.78 -33.20 -68.32
C TYR A 1060 6.27 -33.06 -66.88
N ASN A 1061 5.19 -32.32 -66.70
CA ASN A 1061 4.49 -32.26 -65.42
C ASN A 1061 3.66 -33.53 -65.19
N ALA A 1062 3.53 -33.96 -63.95
CA ALA A 1062 2.66 -35.07 -63.56
C ALA A 1062 1.16 -34.73 -63.78
N GLY A 1063 0.40 -35.70 -64.27
CA GLY A 1063 -1.02 -35.56 -64.61
C GLY A 1063 -1.35 -36.21 -65.96
N ASP A 1064 -2.57 -36.72 -66.11
CA ASP A 1064 -3.01 -37.39 -67.34
C ASP A 1064 -3.09 -36.39 -68.51
N ALA A 1065 -2.07 -36.43 -69.37
CA ALA A 1065 -1.88 -35.45 -70.44
C ALA A 1065 -1.34 -36.10 -71.72
N SER A 1066 -1.63 -35.49 -72.86
CA SER A 1066 -1.08 -35.86 -74.16
C SER A 1066 -0.42 -34.65 -74.82
N TYR A 1067 0.82 -34.82 -75.24
CA TYR A 1067 1.66 -33.80 -75.86
C TYR A 1067 1.98 -34.23 -77.30
N THR A 1068 1.92 -33.29 -78.25
CA THR A 1068 2.16 -33.59 -79.66
C THR A 1068 3.34 -32.79 -80.19
N TYR A 1069 4.20 -33.45 -80.93
CA TYR A 1069 5.37 -32.88 -81.57
C TYR A 1069 5.37 -33.18 -83.06
N TYR A 1070 5.94 -32.28 -83.84
CA TYR A 1070 6.22 -32.48 -85.26
C TYR A 1070 7.72 -32.54 -85.51
N VAL A 1071 8.17 -33.64 -86.13
CA VAL A 1071 9.56 -33.80 -86.57
C VAL A 1071 9.61 -33.66 -88.09
N THR A 1072 10.51 -32.80 -88.58
CA THR A 1072 10.74 -32.53 -90.01
C THR A 1072 12.22 -32.34 -90.31
N GLU A 1073 12.65 -32.64 -91.53
CA GLU A 1073 13.99 -32.30 -92.00
C GLU A 1073 14.08 -30.85 -92.48
N VAL A 1074 15.19 -30.18 -92.17
CA VAL A 1074 15.52 -28.85 -92.68
C VAL A 1074 16.12 -28.99 -94.08
N LYS A 1075 15.57 -28.26 -95.05
CA LYS A 1075 16.10 -28.24 -96.41
C LYS A 1075 17.52 -27.67 -96.45
N GLY A 1076 18.50 -28.54 -96.66
CA GLY A 1076 19.91 -28.16 -96.84
C GLY A 1076 20.26 -27.73 -98.27
N SER A 1077 21.57 -27.60 -98.52
CA SER A 1077 22.15 -26.98 -99.73
C SER A 1077 22.87 -27.95 -100.66
N ILE A 1078 22.88 -29.27 -100.39
CA ILE A 1078 23.59 -30.25 -101.20
C ILE A 1078 22.89 -30.41 -102.56
N ALA A 1079 23.57 -30.03 -103.63
CA ALA A 1079 23.05 -30.12 -104.99
C ALA A 1079 22.68 -31.56 -105.38
N SER A 1080 21.59 -31.69 -106.15
CA SER A 1080 21.03 -32.97 -106.63
C SER A 1080 20.49 -33.93 -105.56
N LEU A 1081 20.34 -33.51 -104.30
CA LEU A 1081 19.47 -34.19 -103.34
C LEU A 1081 18.06 -33.58 -103.36
N HIS A 1082 17.05 -34.43 -103.56
CA HIS A 1082 15.69 -34.13 -103.10
C HIS A 1082 15.65 -34.37 -101.60
N TYR A 1083 15.53 -33.29 -100.82
CA TYR A 1083 15.39 -33.35 -99.37
C TYR A 1083 14.03 -33.91 -98.98
N SER A 1084 13.97 -34.69 -97.90
CA SER A 1084 12.73 -35.28 -97.42
C SER A 1084 11.76 -34.18 -97.02
N GLN A 1085 10.55 -34.28 -97.55
CA GLN A 1085 9.40 -33.48 -97.11
C GLN A 1085 8.55 -34.24 -96.08
N ALA A 1086 9.08 -35.34 -95.52
CA ALA A 1086 8.38 -36.10 -94.51
C ALA A 1086 8.12 -35.27 -93.27
N LYS A 1087 7.02 -35.59 -92.61
CA LYS A 1087 6.61 -35.00 -91.34
C LYS A 1087 6.08 -36.11 -90.47
N TYR A 1088 6.63 -36.24 -89.27
CA TYR A 1088 6.18 -37.20 -88.27
C TYR A 1088 5.45 -36.45 -87.15
N GLU A 1089 4.28 -36.94 -86.78
CA GLU A 1089 3.56 -36.56 -85.56
C GLU A 1089 3.90 -37.57 -84.46
N VAL A 1090 4.54 -37.09 -83.39
CA VAL A 1090 4.89 -37.89 -82.21
C VAL A 1090 3.96 -37.47 -81.08
N VAL A 1091 3.22 -38.41 -80.50
CA VAL A 1091 2.34 -38.18 -79.35
C VAL A 1091 2.95 -38.84 -78.12
N VAL A 1092 3.28 -38.03 -77.12
CA VAL A 1092 3.75 -38.47 -75.80
C VAL A 1092 2.58 -38.38 -74.82
N THR A 1093 2.42 -39.38 -73.97
CA THR A 1093 1.50 -39.35 -72.83
C THR A 1093 2.25 -39.33 -71.50
N VAL A 1094 1.75 -38.54 -70.56
CA VAL A 1094 1.99 -38.75 -69.13
C VAL A 1094 0.76 -39.45 -68.57
N ALA A 1095 0.98 -40.57 -67.88
CA ALA A 1095 -0.05 -41.39 -67.24
C ALA A 1095 0.58 -42.18 -66.07
N LYS A 1096 -0.25 -42.80 -65.23
CA LYS A 1096 0.25 -43.72 -64.19
C LYS A 1096 0.65 -45.07 -64.76
N ASP A 1097 1.71 -45.66 -64.21
CA ASP A 1097 2.12 -47.03 -64.52
C ASP A 1097 1.42 -48.08 -63.61
N SER A 1098 1.84 -49.34 -63.70
CA SER A 1098 1.25 -50.44 -62.92
C SER A 1098 1.45 -50.34 -61.41
N ASN A 1099 2.39 -49.51 -60.95
CA ASN A 1099 2.68 -49.28 -59.54
C ASN A 1099 1.96 -48.02 -59.03
N GLY A 1100 1.28 -47.27 -59.91
CA GLY A 1100 0.61 -46.01 -59.61
C GLY A 1100 1.52 -44.78 -59.73
N GLU A 1101 2.76 -44.93 -60.18
CA GLU A 1101 3.71 -43.82 -60.34
C GLU A 1101 3.50 -43.11 -61.68
N TRP A 1102 3.64 -41.79 -61.69
CA TRP A 1102 3.55 -40.99 -62.92
C TRP A 1102 4.73 -41.29 -63.86
N LYS A 1103 4.44 -41.49 -65.15
CA LYS A 1103 5.46 -41.83 -66.16
C LYS A 1103 5.15 -41.21 -67.51
N ALA A 1104 6.17 -40.65 -68.16
CA ALA A 1104 6.10 -40.22 -69.56
C ALA A 1104 6.41 -41.40 -70.51
N SER A 1105 5.66 -41.54 -71.59
CA SER A 1105 5.85 -42.58 -72.61
C SER A 1105 5.38 -42.13 -73.99
N VAL A 1106 6.02 -42.58 -75.06
CA VAL A 1106 5.54 -42.33 -76.43
C VAL A 1106 4.32 -43.23 -76.70
N LYS A 1107 3.15 -42.61 -76.92
CA LYS A 1107 1.89 -43.31 -77.22
C LYS A 1107 1.82 -43.76 -78.67
N SER A 1108 2.25 -42.90 -79.59
CA SER A 1108 2.21 -43.18 -81.03
C SER A 1108 3.17 -42.28 -81.80
N VAL A 1109 3.75 -42.84 -82.85
CA VAL A 1109 4.51 -42.10 -83.87
C VAL A 1109 3.84 -42.36 -85.21
N THR A 1110 3.40 -41.29 -85.87
CA THR A 1110 2.65 -41.36 -87.13
C THR A 1110 3.36 -40.50 -88.17
N LYS A 1111 3.86 -41.10 -89.24
CA LYS A 1111 4.23 -40.36 -90.45
C LYS A 1111 2.94 -39.74 -90.99
N VAL A 1112 2.91 -38.43 -91.21
CA VAL A 1112 1.74 -37.71 -91.76
C VAL A 1112 2.00 -37.15 -93.16
N LEU A 1113 3.27 -36.91 -93.50
CA LEU A 1113 3.74 -36.70 -94.88
C LEU A 1113 4.85 -37.70 -95.20
N ASP A 1114 4.84 -38.26 -96.41
CA ASP A 1114 5.94 -39.07 -96.93
C ASP A 1114 7.16 -38.21 -97.33
N ASP A 1115 8.28 -38.83 -97.70
CA ASP A 1115 9.50 -38.12 -98.08
C ASP A 1115 9.35 -37.23 -99.35
N ASN A 1116 8.25 -37.38 -100.10
CA ASN A 1116 7.90 -36.57 -101.26
C ASN A 1116 6.89 -35.44 -100.94
N GLY A 1117 6.35 -35.39 -99.71
CA GLY A 1117 5.37 -34.40 -99.27
C GLY A 1117 3.92 -34.81 -99.52
N ALA A 1118 3.64 -36.06 -99.88
CA ALA A 1118 2.29 -36.59 -100.01
C ALA A 1118 1.73 -36.96 -98.64
N ALA A 1119 0.43 -36.72 -98.41
CA ALA A 1119 -0.23 -37.08 -97.15
C ALA A 1119 -0.40 -38.61 -97.05
N VAL A 1120 0.35 -39.24 -96.16
CA VAL A 1120 0.36 -40.69 -95.93
C VAL A 1120 0.37 -40.94 -94.42
N PRO A 1121 -0.81 -41.12 -93.78
CA PRO A 1121 -0.90 -41.46 -92.36
C PRO A 1121 -0.45 -42.91 -92.12
N GLU A 1122 0.80 -43.09 -91.69
CA GLU A 1122 1.41 -44.40 -91.41
C GLU A 1122 1.95 -44.45 -89.98
N SER A 1123 1.39 -45.33 -89.15
CA SER A 1123 1.83 -45.52 -87.76
C SER A 1123 3.06 -46.43 -87.70
N GLN A 1124 4.12 -45.97 -87.04
CA GLN A 1124 5.33 -46.74 -86.80
C GLN A 1124 5.09 -47.83 -85.74
N SER A 1125 5.52 -49.06 -86.01
CA SER A 1125 5.27 -50.23 -85.16
C SER A 1125 6.03 -50.22 -83.82
N ALA A 1126 7.20 -49.57 -83.77
CA ALA A 1126 8.00 -49.39 -82.57
C ALA A 1126 8.10 -47.89 -82.23
N ALA A 1127 7.38 -47.46 -81.19
CA ALA A 1127 7.23 -46.04 -80.82
C ALA A 1127 8.51 -45.37 -80.26
N THR A 1128 9.57 -46.16 -79.99
CA THR A 1128 10.87 -45.69 -79.49
C THR A 1128 11.98 -45.78 -80.55
N GLU A 1129 11.69 -46.25 -81.76
CA GLU A 1129 12.67 -46.26 -82.85
C GLU A 1129 12.78 -44.88 -83.52
N PRO A 1130 13.98 -44.47 -83.99
CA PRO A 1130 14.16 -43.14 -84.59
C PRO A 1130 13.34 -42.96 -85.88
N VAL A 1131 12.65 -41.83 -86.02
CA VAL A 1131 11.88 -41.51 -87.23
C VAL A 1131 12.81 -41.30 -88.43
N THR A 1132 12.56 -42.03 -89.52
CA THR A 1132 13.51 -42.13 -90.64
C THR A 1132 13.16 -41.17 -91.79
N PHE A 1133 14.10 -40.31 -92.14
CA PHE A 1133 13.98 -39.38 -93.27
C PHE A 1133 14.95 -39.78 -94.39
N THR A 1134 14.43 -39.97 -95.61
CA THR A 1134 15.22 -40.42 -96.76
C THR A 1134 15.40 -39.31 -97.79
N ASN A 1135 16.63 -38.82 -98.00
CA ASN A 1135 16.91 -37.92 -99.13
C ASN A 1135 17.21 -38.74 -100.37
N ARG A 1136 16.59 -38.38 -101.49
CA ARG A 1136 16.79 -39.11 -102.75
C ARG A 1136 17.74 -38.34 -103.67
N TYR A 1137 18.80 -38.99 -104.11
CA TYR A 1137 19.69 -38.45 -105.13
C TYR A 1137 19.01 -38.51 -106.50
N VAL A 1138 18.95 -37.37 -107.18
CA VAL A 1138 18.36 -37.23 -108.51
C VAL A 1138 19.48 -37.04 -109.53
N ALA A 1139 19.84 -38.13 -110.21
CA ALA A 1139 20.78 -38.10 -111.32
C ALA A 1139 20.14 -37.42 -112.53
N VAL A 1140 20.74 -36.32 -113.01
CA VAL A 1140 20.24 -35.57 -114.16
C VAL A 1140 20.73 -36.23 -115.45
N SER A 1141 19.96 -37.18 -115.99
CA SER A 1141 20.20 -37.75 -117.31
C SER A 1141 19.79 -36.76 -118.41
N ALA A 1142 20.67 -36.55 -119.39
CA ALA A 1142 20.48 -35.54 -120.43
C ALA A 1142 19.34 -35.85 -121.40
N LEU A 1143 18.73 -34.78 -121.93
CA LEU A 1143 17.72 -34.77 -123.01
C LEU A 1143 18.17 -35.51 -124.27
N PRO A 1144 17.20 -35.98 -125.07
CA PRO A 1144 17.26 -35.78 -126.52
C PRO A 1144 16.13 -34.86 -127.02
N LEU A 1145 16.48 -34.02 -127.99
CA LEU A 1145 15.64 -32.99 -128.62
C LEU A 1145 15.32 -33.40 -130.06
N THR A 1146 14.06 -33.72 -130.38
CA THR A 1146 13.53 -33.76 -131.76
C THR A 1146 12.04 -33.36 -131.78
N GLY A 1147 11.64 -32.50 -132.73
CA GLY A 1147 10.27 -31.97 -132.86
C GLY A 1147 9.33 -32.84 -133.72
N GLY A 1148 8.08 -32.44 -133.99
CA GLY A 1148 7.37 -31.19 -133.65
C GLY A 1148 5.99 -31.10 -134.34
N ALA A 1149 5.37 -29.91 -134.33
CA ALA A 1149 4.04 -29.56 -134.92
C ALA A 1149 2.80 -30.23 -134.25
N THR A 1150 1.63 -29.60 -134.05
CA THR A 1150 1.15 -28.21 -134.30
C THR A 1150 -0.08 -27.94 -133.42
N GLY A 1151 -0.24 -26.72 -132.88
CA GLY A 1151 -1.45 -26.30 -132.16
C GLY A 1151 -1.33 -24.85 -131.65
N ARG A 1152 -2.24 -23.96 -132.04
CA ARG A 1152 -2.10 -22.49 -131.91
C ARG A 1152 -2.99 -21.87 -130.82
N GLN A 1153 -2.48 -20.80 -130.20
CA GLN A 1153 -3.17 -19.58 -129.70
C GLN A 1153 -4.34 -19.72 -128.70
N TRP A 1154 -4.28 -19.03 -127.56
CA TRP A 1154 -4.93 -17.72 -127.26
C TRP A 1154 -4.55 -17.32 -125.80
N LEU A 1155 -3.92 -16.16 -125.59
CA LEU A 1155 -4.47 -14.92 -124.96
C LEU A 1155 -5.05 -15.11 -123.54
N LEU A 1156 -4.52 -14.47 -122.48
CA LEU A 1156 -4.61 -13.02 -122.13
C LEU A 1156 -6.06 -12.50 -122.01
N VAL A 1157 -6.41 -11.97 -120.81
CA VAL A 1157 -7.02 -10.64 -120.53
C VAL A 1157 -7.81 -10.64 -119.20
N GLY A 1158 -7.67 -9.56 -118.43
CA GLY A 1158 -8.58 -9.17 -117.33
C GLY A 1158 -8.12 -9.54 -115.92
N GLY A 1159 -8.07 -8.62 -114.94
CA GLY A 1159 -8.39 -7.20 -114.98
C GLY A 1159 -8.06 -6.53 -113.63
N VAL A 1160 -7.22 -5.51 -113.73
CA VAL A 1160 -6.65 -4.64 -112.69
C VAL A 1160 -7.70 -3.76 -111.99
N ILE A 1161 -7.33 -3.18 -110.83
CA ILE A 1161 -7.79 -1.91 -110.19
C ILE A 1161 -8.58 -2.06 -108.88
N GLY A 1162 -8.10 -1.34 -107.84
CA GLY A 1162 -8.75 -1.13 -106.54
C GLY A 1162 -7.81 -1.45 -105.36
N GLY A 1163 -6.94 -0.56 -104.86
CA GLY A 1163 -6.85 0.89 -105.08
C GLY A 1163 -6.97 1.65 -103.76
N LEU A 1164 -5.87 1.68 -102.98
CA LEU A 1164 -5.49 2.67 -101.95
C LEU A 1164 -6.58 3.40 -101.12
N ALA A 1165 -6.52 3.24 -99.80
CA ALA A 1165 -6.75 4.32 -98.85
C ALA A 1165 -5.85 4.15 -97.61
N VAL A 1166 -5.22 5.23 -97.16
CA VAL A 1166 -4.23 5.26 -96.06
C VAL A 1166 -4.69 6.28 -95.01
N LEU A 1167 -4.59 5.90 -93.73
CA LEU A 1167 -4.59 6.71 -92.49
C LEU A 1167 -5.54 7.91 -92.37
N LEU A 1168 -6.29 7.95 -91.25
CA LEU A 1168 -6.41 9.17 -90.45
C LEU A 1168 -6.54 8.85 -88.95
N ILE A 1169 -6.10 9.79 -88.13
CA ILE A 1169 -5.95 9.74 -86.66
C ILE A 1169 -6.93 10.78 -86.05
N GLY A 1170 -7.43 10.58 -84.83
CA GLY A 1170 -7.92 11.72 -84.02
C GLY A 1170 -8.99 11.48 -82.97
N ALA A 1171 -8.51 11.20 -81.75
CA ALA A 1171 -9.05 11.42 -80.39
C ALA A 1171 -10.34 12.25 -80.08
N ALA A 1172 -10.76 12.11 -78.81
CA ALA A 1172 -11.59 13.00 -77.98
C ALA A 1172 -13.14 12.92 -78.16
N GLU A 1173 -13.99 12.90 -77.12
CA GLU A 1173 -13.82 12.65 -75.66
C GLU A 1173 -15.22 12.53 -74.99
N ILE A 1174 -15.30 12.17 -73.68
CA ILE A 1174 -16.37 12.58 -72.72
C ILE A 1174 -17.80 12.02 -72.99
N TRP A 1175 -18.62 11.53 -72.04
CA TRP A 1175 -18.54 11.07 -70.63
C TRP A 1175 -19.98 10.55 -70.26
N ASN A 1176 -20.35 9.92 -69.14
CA ASN A 1176 -19.68 9.44 -67.92
C ASN A 1176 -20.59 8.37 -67.24
N ASN A 1177 -20.02 7.42 -66.47
CA ASN A 1177 -20.69 6.60 -65.42
C ASN A 1177 -21.79 5.57 -65.84
N LYS A 1178 -21.98 4.42 -65.16
CA LYS A 1178 -21.41 3.92 -63.90
C LYS A 1178 -21.46 2.38 -63.78
N LYS A 1179 -20.47 1.82 -63.06
CA LYS A 1179 -20.44 0.51 -62.36
C LYS A 1179 -20.46 -0.79 -63.19
N ARG A 1180 -19.47 -1.63 -62.88
CA ARG A 1180 -19.25 -2.98 -63.42
C ARG A 1180 -19.49 -4.02 -62.31
N LEU A 1181 -20.44 -4.91 -62.56
CA LEU A 1181 -20.41 -6.36 -62.35
C LEU A 1181 -20.72 -6.89 -63.78
N VAL A 1182 -20.14 -7.95 -64.32
CA VAL A 1182 -19.31 -9.04 -63.79
C VAL A 1182 -17.99 -9.11 -64.58
#